data_AF-A0A4Y2CQ52-F1
#
_entry.id   AF-A0A4Y2CQ52-F1
#
_cell.length_a   1.000
_cell.length_b   1.000
_cell.length_c   1.000
_cell.angle_alpha   90.00
_cell.angle_beta   90.00
_cell.angle_gamma   90.00
#
_symmetry.space_group_name_H-M   'P 1'
#
loop_
_entity.id
_entity.type
_entity.pdbx_description
1 polymer ?
#
loop_
_entity_poly.entity_id
_entity_poly.type
_entity_poly.pdbx_seq_one_letter_code
_entity_poly.pdbx_strand_id
1 'polypeptide(L)'
;MYRQILMDPDQQDLQRIGWKTGPNAEVSAYCLKTVIYGMSNAPFLDIRTLQQLAEDEKSRYPLAYEVLLHDAYLDDIVRGAHDRETARRLKSQLQDGEHSFSVDTDLSVKTLGISWNPFQDRFVFKVSISIKPSYTKREVLSVIARLYDPLGFLSPVLIRAKVLLQRLWQQRLDWDDVLPNPISDDWKEFVTTMKCIEKLVLKIRSSLRLEISYIVLHTDSTIVLAWLNTPANHLKTFITNRISKVHGLTENCHWTHVPSHRNPSDLVSRGISPRDLPELKLWCHGPSFLERGELSSGPEPPLMNESEYSCELKNGVVPEMSISSVCVSTNSDLSFLSDLLCMSNSYVKMLRIFSYILRSVNVKRYNVIVSGPLCASELNQAENRLVRMVQGEVFSDEIRNLQCQKGVLLNSKVKNLNPFLDSDGVLKVGGLLGNSDLPYVAKYPVILPNKHKLTNKVIAYFHLKNLHIGASSLLHCVREGFSPLNGRSSCRKIVYECIVCFKDKPVVKSQLMGNLPRDRVVPEYPFNCSGVDFCGPFMIRYRNQRKGVLHKMYICIFVRFVSKAVHIEIVSDLTSGAFIAALGRFLVAEVLINKNKEAYGVRFDKDGYVYDIRARKEVIVSGGSINSPQILMLSGIGPKEHLENFGIEVIADLRVGDNLQDHVGNVVLSFEAKYAEPIFWKEVTSPSNLISYKLHATGQYTNLCGVEGLAFLNTKYKDAKLDWPDAEIHLISASQATDYSKTFRQRVGLPEEVYDKVYKPYLGKNSFTFFPVLLRPKSRGTVRLKSDDPYEHPWIDFNLFQYEEDLDKVFDGKLV
;
A
#
# COMPACT_ATOMS: atom_id res chain seq x y z
N MET A 1 -7.30 -10.55 10.63
CA MET A 1 -8.43 -9.67 10.26
C MET A 1 -8.91 -9.96 8.84
N TYR A 2 -8.08 -9.77 7.80
CA TYR A 2 -8.46 -9.93 6.37
C TYR A 2 -8.98 -11.31 5.96
N ARG A 3 -8.34 -12.40 6.43
CA ARG A 3 -8.75 -13.77 6.07
C ARG A 3 -10.12 -14.21 6.60
N GLN A 4 -10.80 -13.35 7.37
CA GLN A 4 -12.15 -13.59 7.88
C GLN A 4 -13.22 -12.81 7.10
N ILE A 5 -12.81 -11.98 6.13
CA ILE A 5 -13.71 -11.23 5.25
C ILE A 5 -13.83 -12.02 3.94
N LEU A 6 -15.01 -12.56 3.67
CA LEU A 6 -15.32 -13.22 2.40
C LEU A 6 -15.36 -12.17 1.27
N MET A 7 -14.67 -12.47 0.18
CA MET A 7 -14.79 -11.67 -1.02
C MET A 7 -16.09 -12.00 -1.76
N ASP A 8 -16.60 -11.02 -2.48
CA ASP A 8 -17.70 -11.23 -3.41
C ASP A 8 -17.36 -12.37 -4.40
N PRO A 9 -18.26 -13.37 -4.60
CA PRO A 9 -18.02 -14.51 -5.47
C PRO A 9 -17.51 -14.14 -6.87
N ASP A 10 -17.98 -13.02 -7.41
CA ASP A 10 -17.62 -12.56 -8.76
C ASP A 10 -16.17 -12.05 -8.84
N GLN A 11 -15.56 -11.79 -7.68
CA GLN A 11 -14.19 -11.29 -7.55
C GLN A 11 -13.21 -12.35 -7.01
N GLN A 12 -13.69 -13.48 -6.48
CA GLN A 12 -12.85 -14.53 -5.89
C GLN A 12 -11.82 -15.08 -6.88
N ASP A 13 -12.20 -15.21 -8.16
CA ASP A 13 -11.33 -15.79 -9.17
C ASP A 13 -10.09 -14.93 -9.51
N LEU A 14 -10.12 -13.65 -9.11
CA LEU A 14 -8.96 -12.74 -9.20
C LEU A 14 -7.85 -13.10 -8.19
N GLN A 15 -8.11 -13.98 -7.22
CA GLN A 15 -7.15 -14.46 -6.22
C GLN A 15 -6.79 -15.94 -6.39
N ARG A 16 -6.89 -16.46 -7.62
CA ARG A 16 -6.50 -17.83 -7.93
C ARG A 16 -4.98 -17.98 -7.93
N ILE A 17 -4.47 -18.95 -7.16
CA ILE A 17 -3.05 -19.27 -7.03
C ILE A 17 -2.78 -20.68 -7.58
N GLY A 18 -1.74 -20.79 -8.41
CA GLY A 18 -1.19 -22.08 -8.82
C GLY A 18 -0.14 -22.53 -7.80
N TRP A 19 -0.33 -23.70 -7.20
CA TRP A 19 0.61 -24.28 -6.24
C TRP A 19 1.20 -25.59 -6.79
N LYS A 20 2.51 -25.74 -6.63
CA LYS A 20 3.26 -26.91 -7.07
C LYS A 20 4.14 -27.37 -5.91
N THR A 21 3.90 -28.58 -5.40
CA THR A 21 4.60 -29.12 -4.23
C THR A 21 6.03 -29.59 -4.53
N GLY A 22 6.46 -29.56 -5.80
CA GLY A 22 7.82 -29.89 -6.21
C GLY A 22 8.05 -29.75 -7.72
N PRO A 23 9.29 -29.94 -8.22
CA PRO A 23 9.66 -29.66 -9.61
C PRO A 23 8.87 -30.45 -10.66
N ASN A 24 8.42 -31.66 -10.30
CA ASN A 24 7.76 -32.61 -11.20
C ASN A 24 6.26 -32.86 -10.88
N ALA A 25 5.70 -32.21 -9.85
CA ALA A 25 4.29 -32.37 -9.48
C ALA A 25 3.37 -31.57 -10.42
N GLU A 26 2.13 -32.01 -10.65
CA GLU A 26 1.18 -31.20 -11.43
C GLU A 26 0.78 -29.91 -10.69
N VAL A 27 0.61 -28.82 -11.43
CA VAL A 27 0.21 -27.52 -10.85
C VAL A 27 -1.26 -27.57 -10.47
N SER A 28 -1.56 -27.39 -9.18
CA SER A 28 -2.92 -27.37 -8.65
C SER A 28 -3.39 -25.92 -8.48
N ALA A 29 -4.60 -25.59 -8.93
CA ALA A 29 -5.16 -24.24 -8.81
C ALA A 29 -6.07 -24.14 -7.57
N TYR A 30 -5.79 -23.18 -6.70
CA TYR A 30 -6.59 -22.87 -5.53
C TYR A 30 -7.13 -21.45 -5.63
N CYS A 31 -8.34 -21.20 -5.14
CA CYS A 31 -8.95 -19.88 -5.12
C CYS A 31 -9.11 -19.42 -3.66
N LEU A 32 -8.50 -18.28 -3.33
CA LEU A 32 -8.60 -17.71 -1.99
C LEU A 32 -9.93 -16.95 -1.89
N LYS A 33 -10.84 -17.46 -1.05
CA LYS A 33 -12.21 -16.92 -0.91
C LYS A 33 -12.31 -15.72 0.03
N THR A 34 -11.23 -15.41 0.74
CA THR A 34 -11.19 -14.35 1.74
C THR A 34 -10.09 -13.37 1.42
N VAL A 35 -10.23 -12.13 1.89
CA VAL A 35 -9.25 -11.08 1.65
C VAL A 35 -7.88 -11.52 2.18
N ILE A 36 -6.86 -11.49 1.31
CA ILE A 36 -5.50 -11.92 1.64
C ILE A 36 -4.59 -10.73 1.98
N TYR A 37 -3.73 -10.94 2.98
CA TYR A 37 -2.70 -9.97 3.39
C TYR A 37 -1.37 -10.25 2.66
N GLY A 38 -0.66 -9.20 2.22
CA GLY A 38 0.70 -9.30 1.67
C GLY A 38 0.84 -9.31 0.13
N MET A 39 -0.23 -9.43 -0.63
CA MET A 39 -0.21 -9.26 -2.10
C MET A 39 -0.50 -7.80 -2.44
N SER A 40 0.47 -6.88 -2.27
CA SER A 40 0.48 -5.44 -2.68
C SER A 40 -0.73 -4.53 -2.37
N ASN A 41 -1.84 -5.06 -1.85
CA ASN A 41 -3.16 -4.42 -1.79
C ASN A 41 -3.67 -4.27 -0.35
N ALA A 42 -2.99 -4.87 0.64
CA ALA A 42 -3.43 -4.83 2.03
C ALA A 42 -3.50 -3.41 2.61
N PRO A 43 -2.47 -2.54 2.43
CA PRO A 43 -2.56 -1.16 2.90
C PRO A 43 -3.72 -0.39 2.25
N PHE A 44 -4.05 -0.71 0.99
CA PHE A 44 -5.17 -0.07 0.30
C PHE A 44 -6.52 -0.42 0.91
N LEU A 45 -6.75 -1.69 1.25
CA LEU A 45 -8.01 -2.13 1.85
C LEU A 45 -8.19 -1.55 3.25
N ASP A 46 -7.10 -1.48 4.02
CA ASP A 46 -7.09 -0.96 5.40
C ASP A 46 -7.48 0.50 5.43
N ILE A 47 -6.81 1.29 4.59
CA ILE A 47 -7.07 2.71 4.42
C ILE A 47 -8.48 2.94 3.86
N ARG A 48 -8.93 2.13 2.90
CA ARG A 48 -10.28 2.29 2.32
C ARG A 48 -11.38 1.99 3.34
N THR A 49 -11.18 0.98 4.19
CA THR A 49 -12.09 0.66 5.30
C THR A 49 -12.08 1.77 6.34
N LEU A 50 -10.91 2.29 6.70
CA LEU A 50 -10.77 3.43 7.61
C LEU A 50 -11.51 4.68 7.09
N GLN A 51 -11.35 5.00 5.81
CA GLN A 51 -12.04 6.12 5.15
C GLN A 51 -13.56 5.91 5.07
N GLN A 52 -14.03 4.68 4.80
CA GLN A 52 -15.46 4.39 4.80
C GLN A 52 -16.05 4.56 6.20
N LEU A 53 -15.39 4.01 7.21
CA LEU A 53 -15.81 4.11 8.60
C LEU A 53 -15.87 5.57 9.06
N ALA A 54 -14.88 6.37 8.68
CA ALA A 54 -14.88 7.80 8.97
C ALA A 54 -16.10 8.51 8.37
N GLU A 55 -16.44 8.23 7.10
CA GLU A 55 -17.60 8.85 6.43
C GLU A 55 -18.93 8.37 7.05
N ASP A 56 -19.05 7.07 7.35
CA ASP A 56 -20.26 6.48 7.94
C ASP A 56 -20.52 7.04 9.36
N GLU A 57 -19.47 7.27 10.16
CA GLU A 57 -19.56 7.71 11.56
C GLU A 57 -19.35 9.23 11.75
N LYS A 58 -19.29 9.99 10.67
CA LYS A 58 -19.02 11.44 10.67
C LYS A 58 -19.93 12.23 11.62
N SER A 59 -21.20 11.86 11.72
CA SER A 59 -22.18 12.51 12.58
C SER A 59 -21.89 12.29 14.07
N ARG A 60 -21.28 11.15 14.42
CA ARG A 60 -20.99 10.73 15.80
C ARG A 60 -19.59 11.15 16.26
N TYR A 61 -18.62 11.11 15.35
CA TYR A 61 -17.20 11.41 15.65
C TYR A 61 -16.62 12.43 14.66
N PRO A 62 -17.09 13.69 14.68
CA PRO A 62 -16.71 14.70 13.68
C PRO A 62 -15.23 15.09 13.69
N LEU A 63 -14.56 15.04 14.85
CA LEU A 63 -13.11 15.32 14.92
C LEU A 63 -12.28 14.13 14.44
N ALA A 64 -12.70 12.90 14.76
CA ALA A 64 -12.03 11.70 14.24
C ALA A 64 -12.20 11.60 12.72
N TYR A 65 -13.37 11.97 12.19
CA TYR A 65 -13.62 12.03 10.75
C TYR A 65 -12.59 12.88 10.02
N GLU A 66 -12.43 14.15 10.40
CA GLU A 66 -11.49 15.05 9.72
C GLU A 66 -10.06 14.51 9.77
N VAL A 67 -9.66 13.96 10.91
CA VAL A 67 -8.31 13.45 11.14
C VAL A 67 -8.02 12.17 10.37
N LEU A 68 -8.96 11.22 10.33
CA LEU A 68 -8.80 9.97 9.58
C LEU A 68 -8.80 10.18 8.06
N LEU A 69 -9.46 11.24 7.58
CA LEU A 69 -9.49 11.57 6.16
C LEU A 69 -8.25 12.36 5.70
N HIS A 70 -7.71 13.22 6.56
CA HIS A 70 -6.72 14.23 6.15
C HIS A 70 -5.35 14.10 6.83
N ASP A 71 -5.28 13.49 8.02
CA ASP A 71 -4.09 13.47 8.86
C ASP A 71 -3.58 12.04 9.15
N ALA A 72 -4.10 11.03 8.44
CA ALA A 72 -3.62 9.65 8.49
C ALA A 72 -2.48 9.41 7.49
N TYR A 73 -1.35 8.90 7.97
CA TYR A 73 -0.20 8.49 7.18
C TYR A 73 0.07 7.00 7.40
N LEU A 74 -0.32 6.17 6.43
CA LEU A 74 -0.34 4.71 6.57
C LEU A 74 -1.16 4.30 7.81
N ASP A 75 -0.53 3.68 8.81
CA ASP A 75 -1.16 3.23 10.04
C ASP A 75 -1.11 4.30 11.16
N ASP A 76 -0.41 5.42 10.93
CA ASP A 76 -0.19 6.47 11.92
C ASP A 76 -1.15 7.65 11.74
N ILE A 77 -1.63 8.19 12.85
CA ILE A 77 -2.41 9.44 12.87
C ILE A 77 -1.48 10.56 13.34
N VAL A 78 -1.27 11.56 12.49
CA VAL A 78 -0.32 12.66 12.73
C VAL A 78 -1.09 13.97 12.90
N ARG A 79 -1.77 14.13 14.05
CA ARG A 79 -2.52 15.33 14.39
C ARG A 79 -2.36 15.74 15.85
N GLY A 80 -2.22 17.04 16.09
CA GLY A 80 -2.26 17.67 17.42
C GLY A 80 -3.51 18.51 17.65
N ALA A 81 -3.62 19.12 18.82
CA ALA A 81 -4.64 20.13 19.13
C ALA A 81 -4.01 21.29 19.90
N HIS A 82 -4.58 22.49 19.76
CA HIS A 82 -4.06 23.72 20.37
C HIS A 82 -4.37 23.85 21.86
N ASP A 83 -5.28 23.02 22.37
CA ASP A 83 -5.66 23.00 23.77
C ASP A 83 -5.89 21.57 24.25
N ARG A 84 -5.76 21.38 25.56
CA ARG A 84 -5.83 20.07 26.23
C ARG A 84 -7.23 19.44 26.12
N GLU A 85 -8.28 20.25 26.06
CA GLU A 85 -9.66 19.76 26.01
C GLU A 85 -9.96 19.18 24.63
N THR A 86 -9.62 19.91 23.56
CA THR A 86 -9.70 19.44 22.18
C THR A 86 -8.80 18.23 21.96
N ALA A 87 -7.58 18.22 22.51
CA ALA A 87 -6.70 17.05 22.45
C ALA A 87 -7.33 15.81 23.09
N ARG A 88 -7.94 15.97 24.28
CA ARG A 88 -8.64 14.88 24.97
C ARG A 88 -9.89 14.43 24.23
N ARG A 89 -10.66 15.36 23.65
CA ARG A 89 -11.87 15.04 22.89
C ARG A 89 -11.53 14.33 21.59
N LEU A 90 -10.50 14.78 20.86
CA LEU A 90 -9.98 14.10 19.69
C LEU A 90 -9.46 12.70 20.04
N LYS A 91 -8.64 12.60 21.10
CA LYS A 91 -8.19 11.32 21.64
C LYS A 91 -9.38 10.43 22.00
N SER A 92 -10.41 10.94 22.67
CA SER A 92 -11.61 10.20 23.03
C SER A 92 -12.36 9.72 21.80
N GLN A 93 -12.55 10.55 20.77
CA GLN A 93 -13.23 10.14 19.54
C GLN A 93 -12.40 9.11 18.74
N LEU A 94 -11.07 9.19 18.79
CA LEU A 94 -10.17 8.18 18.20
C LEU A 94 -10.05 6.91 19.05
N GLN A 95 -10.31 6.98 20.36
CA GLN A 95 -10.13 5.90 21.35
C GLN A 95 -11.44 5.32 21.91
N ASP A 96 -12.61 5.82 21.50
CA ASP A 96 -13.92 5.29 21.92
C ASP A 96 -14.22 3.87 21.40
N GLY A 97 -13.18 3.18 20.90
CA GLY A 97 -13.02 1.73 21.03
C GLY A 97 -12.15 1.39 22.26
N GLU A 98 -12.79 1.15 23.41
CA GLU A 98 -12.23 0.76 24.71
C GLU A 98 -10.80 0.15 24.71
N HIS A 99 -9.74 0.95 24.92
CA HIS A 99 -8.43 0.44 25.34
C HIS A 99 -7.73 1.40 26.32
N SER A 100 -7.78 1.07 27.60
CA SER A 100 -6.86 1.60 28.62
C SER A 100 -5.52 0.88 28.54
N PHE A 101 -4.42 1.63 28.46
CA PHE A 101 -3.07 1.09 28.60
C PHE A 101 -2.82 0.77 30.09
N SER A 102 -2.68 -0.52 30.42
CA SER A 102 -2.11 -0.97 31.70
C SER A 102 -0.64 -1.32 31.53
N VAL A 103 0.21 -0.83 32.43
CA VAL A 103 1.64 -1.20 32.49
C VAL A 103 1.73 -2.66 32.93
N ASP A 104 2.20 -3.53 32.02
CA ASP A 104 2.39 -4.96 32.26
C ASP A 104 3.73 -5.17 33.00
N THR A 105 3.68 -5.70 34.23
CA THR A 105 4.84 -6.14 35.00
C THR A 105 5.21 -7.61 34.76
N ASP A 106 4.56 -8.27 33.79
CA ASP A 106 4.70 -9.70 33.57
C ASP A 106 5.61 -10.02 32.38
N LEU A 107 6.62 -10.88 32.59
CA LEU A 107 7.59 -11.33 31.57
C LEU A 107 6.98 -12.21 30.46
N SER A 108 5.65 -12.26 30.36
CA SER A 108 4.93 -13.02 29.34
C SER A 108 4.97 -12.31 27.99
N VAL A 109 5.34 -13.03 26.93
CA VAL A 109 5.33 -12.50 25.57
C VAL A 109 3.94 -12.72 24.99
N LYS A 110 3.22 -11.62 24.70
CA LYS A 110 1.90 -11.68 24.08
C LYS A 110 2.05 -11.73 22.56
N THR A 111 1.39 -12.68 21.91
CA THR A 111 1.34 -12.77 20.45
C THR A 111 -0.06 -13.22 20.06
N LEU A 112 -0.74 -12.42 19.23
CA LEU A 112 -2.06 -12.75 18.71
C LEU A 112 -3.06 -13.16 19.82
N GLY A 113 -3.20 -12.35 20.87
CA GLY A 113 -4.18 -12.56 21.95
C GLY A 113 -3.82 -13.62 23.00
N ILE A 114 -2.82 -14.46 22.74
CA ILE A 114 -2.31 -15.49 23.65
C ILE A 114 -1.03 -14.99 24.32
N SER A 115 -0.89 -15.20 25.64
CA SER A 115 0.34 -14.90 26.37
C SER A 115 1.18 -16.18 26.49
N TRP A 116 2.40 -16.19 25.99
CA TRP A 116 3.36 -17.27 26.23
C TRP A 116 4.26 -16.88 27.40
N ASN A 117 4.37 -17.77 28.40
CA ASN A 117 5.38 -17.67 29.45
C ASN A 117 6.59 -18.51 29.01
N PRO A 118 7.70 -17.89 28.55
CA PRO A 118 8.84 -18.61 28.01
C PRO A 118 9.61 -19.42 29.07
N PHE A 119 9.48 -19.06 30.35
CA PHE A 119 10.22 -19.69 31.44
C PHE A 119 9.60 -21.03 31.86
N GLN A 120 8.27 -21.14 31.78
CA GLN A 120 7.54 -22.37 32.09
C GLN A 120 7.12 -23.16 30.84
N ASP A 121 7.34 -22.59 29.66
CA ASP A 121 6.85 -23.06 28.37
C ASP A 121 5.33 -23.36 28.37
N ARG A 122 4.54 -22.37 28.81
CA ARG A 122 3.08 -22.49 28.88
C ARG A 122 2.40 -21.34 28.16
N PHE A 123 1.38 -21.67 27.38
CA PHE A 123 0.41 -20.69 26.91
C PHE A 123 -0.59 -20.38 28.03
N VAL A 124 -0.81 -19.09 28.28
CA VAL A 124 -1.64 -18.55 29.34
C VAL A 124 -2.69 -17.64 28.71
N PHE A 125 -3.94 -17.83 29.12
CA PHE A 125 -5.05 -16.96 28.74
C PHE A 125 -5.39 -16.08 29.94
N LYS A 126 -4.93 -14.82 29.92
CA LYS A 126 -5.31 -13.85 30.95
C LYS A 126 -6.70 -13.29 30.64
N VAL A 127 -7.70 -13.68 31.43
CA VAL A 127 -9.06 -13.17 31.30
C VAL A 127 -9.38 -12.28 32.51
N SER A 128 -9.21 -10.96 32.35
CA SER A 128 -9.61 -9.97 33.36
C SER A 128 -10.88 -9.25 32.89
N ILE A 129 -12.05 -9.74 33.32
CA ILE A 129 -13.34 -9.12 33.03
C ILE A 129 -13.95 -8.62 34.34
N SER A 130 -14.15 -7.30 34.45
CA SER A 130 -14.82 -6.66 35.57
C SER A 130 -16.33 -6.82 35.43
N ILE A 131 -17.01 -7.29 36.48
CA ILE A 131 -18.47 -7.49 36.45
C ILE A 131 -19.16 -6.13 36.60
N LYS A 132 -19.91 -5.70 35.59
CA LYS A 132 -20.75 -4.50 35.63
C LYS A 132 -22.19 -4.83 36.03
N PRO A 133 -22.93 -3.87 36.66
CA PRO A 133 -24.33 -4.04 37.02
C PRO A 133 -25.26 -4.19 35.80
N SER A 134 -24.88 -3.63 34.66
CA SER A 134 -25.54 -3.78 33.36
C SER A 134 -24.49 -3.82 32.25
N TYR A 135 -24.87 -4.34 31.09
CA TYR A 135 -24.05 -4.36 29.89
C TYR A 135 -24.88 -3.87 28.70
N THR A 136 -24.21 -3.31 27.69
CA THR A 136 -24.78 -3.05 26.37
C THR A 136 -24.34 -4.10 25.35
N LYS A 137 -25.02 -4.18 24.20
CA LYS A 137 -24.66 -5.09 23.11
C LYS A 137 -23.24 -4.85 22.58
N ARG A 138 -22.81 -3.58 22.51
CA ARG A 138 -21.43 -3.19 22.15
C ARG A 138 -20.41 -3.72 23.15
N GLU A 139 -20.69 -3.61 24.44
CA GLU A 139 -19.80 -4.11 25.49
C GLU A 139 -19.68 -5.64 25.48
N VAL A 140 -20.79 -6.34 25.22
CA VAL A 140 -20.80 -7.80 25.02
C VAL A 140 -19.88 -8.21 23.87
N LEU A 141 -19.99 -7.55 22.71
CA LEU A 141 -19.13 -7.80 21.56
C LEU A 141 -17.66 -7.51 21.86
N SER A 142 -17.37 -6.39 22.53
CA SER A 142 -16.01 -6.00 22.96
C SER A 142 -15.36 -7.09 23.80
N VAL A 143 -16.09 -7.63 24.79
CA VAL A 143 -15.60 -8.72 25.64
C VAL A 143 -15.34 -10.02 24.85
N ILE A 144 -16.20 -10.38 23.89
CA ILE A 144 -16.01 -11.57 23.04
C ILE A 144 -14.79 -11.40 22.12
N ALA A 145 -14.60 -10.21 21.54
CA ALA A 145 -13.51 -9.92 20.62
C ALA A 145 -12.13 -9.89 21.30
N ARG A 146 -12.07 -9.57 22.60
CA ARG A 146 -10.83 -9.61 23.41
C ARG A 146 -10.25 -11.02 23.55
N LEU A 147 -11.08 -12.05 23.44
CA LEU A 147 -10.68 -13.44 23.56
C LEU A 147 -10.33 -13.99 22.17
N TYR A 148 -9.16 -13.62 21.68
CA TYR A 148 -8.67 -14.09 20.39
C TYR A 148 -7.93 -15.43 20.55
N ASP A 149 -8.54 -16.49 20.03
CA ASP A 149 -8.06 -17.87 20.14
C ASP A 149 -7.82 -18.46 18.74
N PRO A 150 -6.68 -18.16 18.12
CA PRO A 150 -6.35 -18.64 16.78
C PRO A 150 -6.20 -20.17 16.68
N LEU A 151 -6.06 -20.87 17.81
CA LEU A 151 -5.81 -22.32 17.88
C LEU A 151 -7.05 -23.12 18.31
N GLY A 152 -8.14 -22.45 18.67
CA GLY A 152 -9.42 -23.07 18.97
C GLY A 152 -9.57 -23.65 20.38
N PHE A 153 -8.62 -23.43 21.30
CA PHE A 153 -8.64 -23.96 22.66
C PHE A 153 -9.76 -23.44 23.57
N LEU A 154 -10.25 -22.23 23.32
CA LEU A 154 -11.37 -21.58 24.02
C LEU A 154 -12.68 -21.68 23.22
N SER A 155 -12.68 -22.34 22.05
CA SER A 155 -13.84 -22.41 21.16
C SER A 155 -15.14 -22.86 21.83
N PRO A 156 -15.18 -23.91 22.67
CA PRO A 156 -16.40 -24.34 23.36
C PRO A 156 -17.00 -23.25 24.25
N VAL A 157 -16.15 -22.38 24.81
CA VAL A 157 -16.55 -21.28 25.68
C VAL A 157 -16.96 -20.06 24.87
N LEU A 158 -16.20 -19.75 23.81
CA LEU A 158 -16.52 -18.66 22.87
C LEU A 158 -17.81 -18.88 22.10
N ILE A 159 -18.19 -20.14 21.82
CA ILE A 159 -19.46 -20.47 21.17
C ILE A 159 -20.64 -20.04 22.05
N ARG A 160 -20.61 -20.31 23.37
CA ARG A 160 -21.67 -19.85 24.29
C ARG A 160 -21.80 -18.33 24.28
N ALA A 161 -20.68 -17.62 24.26
CA ALA A 161 -20.65 -16.15 24.17
C ALA A 161 -21.23 -15.65 22.83
N LYS A 162 -20.86 -16.27 21.72
CA LYS A 162 -21.35 -15.93 20.37
C LYS A 162 -22.83 -16.24 20.20
N VAL A 163 -23.35 -17.29 20.82
CA VAL A 163 -24.79 -17.61 20.85
C VAL A 163 -25.55 -16.54 21.65
N LEU A 164 -25.01 -16.07 22.78
CA LEU A 164 -25.61 -14.95 23.52
C LEU A 164 -25.64 -13.67 22.68
N LEU A 165 -24.53 -13.35 22.00
CA LEU A 165 -24.48 -12.22 21.07
C LEU A 165 -25.47 -12.38 19.91
N GLN A 166 -25.60 -13.57 19.34
CA GLN A 166 -26.59 -13.87 18.30
C GLN A 166 -28.03 -13.64 18.77
N ARG A 167 -28.36 -14.00 20.02
CA ARG A 167 -29.67 -13.72 20.61
C ARG A 167 -29.93 -12.21 20.74
N LEU A 168 -28.91 -11.41 21.07
CA LEU A 168 -29.02 -9.94 21.07
C LEU A 168 -29.25 -9.37 19.66
N TRP A 169 -28.69 -9.99 18.63
CA TRP A 169 -28.97 -9.63 17.23
C TRP A 169 -30.41 -9.95 16.83
N GLN A 170 -30.93 -11.11 17.24
CA GLN A 170 -32.30 -11.53 16.96
C GLN A 170 -33.34 -10.65 17.64
N GLN A 171 -33.01 -10.09 18.81
CA GLN A 171 -33.87 -9.12 19.51
C GLN A 171 -33.83 -7.71 18.91
N ARG A 172 -33.03 -7.47 17.86
CA ARG A 172 -32.89 -6.17 17.18
C ARG A 172 -32.52 -5.02 18.13
N LEU A 173 -31.79 -5.30 19.20
CA LEU A 173 -31.25 -4.28 20.10
C LEU A 173 -30.23 -3.42 19.35
N ASP A 174 -30.30 -2.11 19.56
CA ASP A 174 -29.27 -1.19 19.09
C ASP A 174 -27.99 -1.35 19.94
N TRP A 175 -26.87 -0.85 19.41
CA TRP A 175 -25.54 -1.11 19.96
C TRP A 175 -25.37 -0.73 21.43
N ASP A 176 -26.02 0.37 21.83
CA ASP A 176 -25.86 0.99 23.14
C ASP A 176 -27.06 0.73 24.07
N ASP A 177 -28.03 -0.08 23.63
CA ASP A 177 -29.16 -0.52 24.45
C ASP A 177 -28.69 -1.46 25.56
N VAL A 178 -29.25 -1.27 26.76
CA VAL A 178 -29.00 -2.13 27.92
C VAL A 178 -29.61 -3.52 27.68
N LEU A 179 -28.85 -4.57 28.03
CA LEU A 179 -29.29 -5.95 27.88
C LEU A 179 -30.60 -6.21 28.67
N PRO A 180 -31.67 -6.71 28.02
CA PRO A 180 -32.91 -7.08 28.70
C PRO A 180 -32.74 -8.41 29.47
N ASN A 181 -33.49 -8.56 30.56
CA ASN A 181 -33.61 -9.84 31.27
C ASN A 181 -34.46 -10.79 30.41
N PRO A 182 -34.08 -12.08 30.23
CA PRO A 182 -33.08 -12.85 31.00
C PRO A 182 -31.65 -12.88 30.39
N ILE A 183 -31.39 -12.26 29.24
CA ILE A 183 -30.07 -12.35 28.57
C ILE A 183 -28.97 -11.64 29.38
N SER A 184 -29.32 -10.57 30.09
CA SER A 184 -28.42 -9.88 31.02
C SER A 184 -27.90 -10.82 32.12
N ASP A 185 -28.76 -11.70 32.64
CA ASP A 185 -28.41 -12.66 33.69
C ASP A 185 -27.55 -13.80 33.13
N ASP A 186 -27.93 -14.34 31.95
CA ASP A 186 -27.13 -15.33 31.21
C ASP A 186 -25.70 -14.81 30.93
N TRP A 187 -25.58 -13.53 30.58
CA TRP A 187 -24.30 -12.88 30.30
C TRP A 187 -23.46 -12.68 31.57
N LYS A 188 -24.08 -12.26 32.68
CA LYS A 188 -23.40 -12.14 33.98
C LYS A 188 -22.93 -13.50 34.51
N GLU A 189 -23.74 -14.55 34.33
CA GLU A 189 -23.37 -15.93 34.67
C GLU A 189 -22.18 -16.40 33.81
N PHE A 190 -22.22 -16.12 32.50
CA PHE A 190 -21.11 -16.43 31.58
C PHE A 190 -19.81 -15.76 32.02
N VAL A 191 -19.82 -14.44 32.27
CA VAL A 191 -18.64 -13.68 32.74
C VAL A 191 -18.13 -14.18 34.09
N THR A 192 -19.02 -14.60 34.99
CA THR A 192 -18.64 -15.19 36.29
C THR A 192 -17.97 -16.55 36.10
N THR A 193 -18.50 -17.39 35.21
CA THR A 193 -17.94 -18.71 34.88
C THR A 193 -16.58 -18.60 34.20
N MET A 194 -16.36 -17.55 33.40
CA MET A 194 -15.07 -17.25 32.76
C MET A 194 -13.92 -17.04 33.74
N LYS A 195 -14.20 -16.58 34.97
CA LYS A 195 -13.17 -16.46 36.03
C LYS A 195 -12.65 -17.80 36.53
N CYS A 196 -13.35 -18.91 36.22
CA CYS A 196 -13.01 -20.28 36.61
C CYS A 196 -12.47 -21.12 35.45
N ILE A 197 -12.08 -20.52 34.32
CA ILE A 197 -11.70 -21.22 33.07
C ILE A 197 -10.50 -22.16 33.24
N GLU A 198 -9.61 -21.88 34.20
CA GLU A 198 -8.47 -22.74 34.56
C GLU A 198 -8.93 -24.14 35.02
N LYS A 199 -10.08 -24.23 35.70
CA LYS A 199 -10.68 -25.52 36.12
C LYS A 199 -11.30 -26.26 34.94
N LEU A 200 -11.85 -25.56 33.95
CA LEU A 200 -12.43 -26.16 32.74
C LEU A 200 -11.35 -26.75 31.84
N VAL A 201 -10.20 -26.09 31.69
CA VAL A 201 -9.04 -26.63 30.94
C VAL A 201 -8.49 -27.89 31.62
N LEU A 202 -8.40 -27.90 32.96
CA LEU A 202 -8.02 -29.09 33.71
C LEU A 202 -9.06 -30.23 33.57
N LYS A 203 -10.35 -29.89 33.50
CA LYS A 203 -11.45 -30.86 33.33
C LYS A 203 -11.53 -31.41 31.91
N ILE A 204 -11.37 -30.58 30.87
CA ILE A 204 -11.28 -31.01 29.45
C ILE A 204 -10.09 -31.94 29.25
N ARG A 205 -8.93 -31.67 29.87
CA ARG A 205 -7.77 -32.57 29.86
C ARG A 205 -8.06 -33.93 30.52
N SER A 206 -8.97 -33.97 31.51
CA SER A 206 -9.42 -35.21 32.16
C SER A 206 -10.61 -35.90 31.46
N SER A 207 -11.42 -35.15 30.69
CA SER A 207 -12.68 -35.60 30.07
C SER A 207 -12.53 -36.10 28.63
N LEU A 208 -11.41 -35.87 27.96
CA LEU A 208 -11.08 -36.48 26.65
C LEU A 208 -10.69 -37.96 26.81
N ARG A 209 -11.55 -38.76 27.45
CA ARG A 209 -11.54 -40.23 27.44
C ARG A 209 -12.75 -40.72 26.66
N LEU A 210 -12.71 -40.63 25.33
CA LEU A 210 -13.68 -41.27 24.45
C LEU A 210 -12.99 -42.39 23.67
N GLU A 211 -13.47 -43.62 23.85
CA GLU A 211 -13.17 -44.75 22.97
C GLU A 211 -14.23 -44.80 21.86
N ILE A 212 -13.78 -44.74 20.60
CA ILE A 212 -14.64 -44.85 19.42
C ILE A 212 -14.73 -46.33 19.05
N SER A 213 -15.92 -46.91 19.14
CA SER A 213 -16.12 -48.35 18.94
C SER A 213 -16.16 -48.78 17.46
N TYR A 214 -16.55 -47.89 16.53
CA TYR A 214 -16.77 -48.21 15.10
C TYR A 214 -16.98 -46.94 14.25
N ILE A 215 -16.57 -46.96 12.97
CA ILE A 215 -16.66 -45.82 12.01
C ILE A 215 -17.25 -46.30 10.67
N VAL A 216 -18.23 -45.57 10.11
CA VAL A 216 -18.89 -45.87 8.82
C VAL A 216 -18.69 -44.73 7.83
N LEU A 217 -18.42 -45.07 6.58
CA LEU A 217 -18.20 -44.14 5.48
C LEU A 217 -19.13 -44.51 4.31
N HIS A 218 -19.71 -43.50 3.65
CA HIS A 218 -20.69 -43.70 2.56
C HIS A 218 -20.15 -43.12 1.24
N THR A 219 -20.33 -43.83 0.12
CA THR A 219 -20.04 -43.33 -1.24
C THR A 219 -21.27 -43.46 -2.13
N ASP A 220 -21.49 -42.50 -3.02
CA ASP A 220 -22.60 -42.52 -3.98
C ASP A 220 -22.25 -43.17 -5.32
N SER A 221 -20.97 -43.47 -5.55
CA SER A 221 -20.49 -44.16 -6.73
C SER A 221 -20.41 -45.66 -6.47
N THR A 222 -21.26 -46.42 -7.15
CA THR A 222 -21.22 -47.88 -7.14
C THR A 222 -19.93 -48.42 -7.75
N ILE A 223 -19.34 -47.72 -8.73
CA ILE A 223 -18.04 -48.05 -9.34
C ILE A 223 -16.90 -47.91 -8.32
N VAL A 224 -16.88 -46.82 -7.55
CA VAL A 224 -15.87 -46.60 -6.50
C VAL A 224 -16.03 -47.63 -5.37
N LEU A 225 -17.26 -47.95 -4.98
CA LEU A 225 -17.51 -49.01 -4.01
C LEU A 225 -17.03 -50.37 -4.52
N ALA A 226 -17.24 -50.69 -5.81
CA ALA A 226 -16.71 -51.88 -6.44
C ALA A 226 -15.17 -51.90 -6.44
N TRP A 227 -14.51 -50.77 -6.72
CA TRP A 227 -13.05 -50.65 -6.61
C TRP A 227 -12.54 -50.85 -5.18
N LEU A 228 -13.24 -50.34 -4.17
CA LEU A 228 -12.89 -50.51 -2.75
C LEU A 228 -13.07 -51.97 -2.28
N ASN A 229 -13.97 -52.73 -2.92
CA ASN A 229 -14.18 -54.15 -2.64
C ASN A 229 -13.34 -55.07 -3.55
N THR A 230 -12.63 -54.52 -4.53
CA THR A 230 -11.77 -55.28 -5.45
C THR A 230 -10.32 -55.23 -4.96
N PRO A 231 -9.62 -56.37 -4.85
CA PRO A 231 -8.21 -56.40 -4.48
C PRO A 231 -7.37 -55.46 -5.35
N ALA A 232 -6.61 -54.57 -4.70
CA ALA A 232 -5.93 -53.46 -5.36
C ALA A 232 -4.94 -53.89 -6.45
N ASN A 233 -4.45 -55.14 -6.40
CA ASN A 233 -3.56 -55.74 -7.40
C ASN A 233 -4.23 -56.00 -8.76
N HIS A 234 -5.57 -56.16 -8.81
CA HIS A 234 -6.34 -56.40 -10.04
C HIS A 234 -6.71 -55.12 -10.79
N LEU A 235 -6.70 -53.98 -10.10
CA LEU A 235 -6.98 -52.67 -10.66
C LEU A 235 -5.73 -52.09 -11.36
N LYS A 236 -5.92 -51.20 -12.32
CA LYS A 236 -4.82 -50.44 -12.94
C LYS A 236 -4.05 -49.64 -11.89
N THR A 237 -2.74 -49.51 -12.07
CA THR A 237 -1.79 -48.91 -11.11
C THR A 237 -2.25 -47.55 -10.55
N PHE A 238 -2.90 -46.73 -11.37
CA PHE A 238 -3.45 -45.45 -10.95
C PHE A 238 -4.59 -45.56 -9.94
N ILE A 239 -5.51 -46.50 -10.16
CA ILE A 239 -6.62 -46.79 -9.24
C ILE A 239 -6.08 -47.54 -8.01
N THR A 240 -5.17 -48.51 -8.19
CA THR A 240 -4.46 -49.21 -7.11
C THR A 240 -3.87 -48.24 -6.09
N ASN A 241 -3.07 -47.25 -6.54
CA ASN A 241 -2.41 -46.31 -5.64
C ASN A 241 -3.39 -45.47 -4.82
N ARG A 242 -4.56 -45.17 -5.37
CA ARG A 242 -5.61 -44.38 -4.71
C ARG A 242 -6.40 -45.23 -3.71
N ILE A 243 -6.82 -46.42 -4.12
CA ILE A 243 -7.54 -47.37 -3.28
C ILE A 243 -6.66 -47.85 -2.12
N SER A 244 -5.39 -48.16 -2.34
CA SER A 244 -4.43 -48.50 -1.27
C SER A 244 -4.26 -47.38 -0.24
N LYS A 245 -4.26 -46.12 -0.69
CA LYS A 245 -4.20 -44.97 0.22
C LYS A 245 -5.49 -44.79 1.02
N VAL A 246 -6.65 -45.02 0.39
CA VAL A 246 -7.94 -44.99 1.09
C VAL A 246 -8.00 -46.11 2.13
N HIS A 247 -7.68 -47.36 1.76
CA HIS A 247 -7.62 -48.46 2.74
C HIS A 247 -6.66 -48.21 3.89
N GLY A 248 -5.47 -47.64 3.63
CA GLY A 248 -4.52 -47.29 4.69
C GLY A 248 -4.98 -46.18 5.63
N LEU A 249 -5.93 -45.33 5.20
CA LEU A 249 -6.52 -44.28 6.04
C LEU A 249 -7.84 -44.73 6.70
N THR A 250 -8.45 -45.81 6.21
CA THR A 250 -9.77 -46.28 6.63
C THR A 250 -9.76 -47.74 7.11
N GLU A 251 -8.62 -48.20 7.65
CA GLU A 251 -8.35 -49.60 8.00
C GLU A 251 -9.34 -50.16 9.05
N ASN A 252 -9.97 -49.30 9.85
CA ASN A 252 -10.99 -49.63 10.85
C ASN A 252 -12.37 -49.01 10.55
N CYS A 253 -12.65 -48.69 9.27
CA CYS A 253 -13.92 -48.09 8.84
C CYS A 253 -14.66 -49.01 7.88
N HIS A 254 -16.00 -48.97 7.90
CA HIS A 254 -16.85 -49.73 6.98
C HIS A 254 -17.41 -48.83 5.86
N TRP A 255 -17.28 -49.25 4.61
CA TRP A 255 -17.78 -48.49 3.45
C TRP A 255 -19.12 -49.01 2.96
N THR A 256 -20.07 -48.12 2.65
CA THR A 256 -21.40 -48.49 2.15
C THR A 256 -21.87 -47.54 1.04
N HIS A 257 -22.89 -47.93 0.26
CA HIS A 257 -23.45 -47.11 -0.83
C HIS A 257 -24.54 -46.16 -0.34
N VAL A 258 -24.58 -44.95 -0.89
CA VAL A 258 -25.74 -44.04 -0.79
C VAL A 258 -26.21 -43.63 -2.19
N PRO A 259 -27.42 -44.00 -2.65
CA PRO A 259 -27.91 -43.61 -3.96
C PRO A 259 -27.93 -42.09 -4.14
N SER A 260 -27.60 -41.59 -5.35
CA SER A 260 -27.51 -40.15 -5.65
C SER A 260 -28.74 -39.34 -5.22
N HIS A 261 -29.94 -39.87 -5.43
CA HIS A 261 -31.20 -39.22 -5.03
C HIS A 261 -31.43 -39.17 -3.51
N ARG A 262 -30.64 -39.89 -2.72
CA ARG A 262 -30.61 -39.88 -1.25
C ARG A 262 -29.30 -39.32 -0.69
N ASN A 263 -28.38 -38.87 -1.54
CA ASN A 263 -27.13 -38.24 -1.12
C ASN A 263 -27.38 -36.73 -0.92
N PRO A 264 -27.36 -36.21 0.32
CA PRO A 264 -27.57 -34.78 0.55
C PRO A 264 -26.49 -33.92 -0.12
N SER A 265 -25.30 -34.47 -0.37
CA SER A 265 -24.21 -33.78 -1.08
C SER A 265 -24.55 -33.49 -2.54
N ASP A 266 -25.44 -34.28 -3.15
CA ASP A 266 -25.84 -34.14 -4.55
C ASP A 266 -26.78 -32.95 -4.79
N LEU A 267 -27.54 -32.55 -3.77
CA LEU A 267 -28.41 -31.36 -3.84
C LEU A 267 -27.59 -30.08 -4.07
N VAL A 268 -26.40 -30.00 -3.47
CA VAL A 268 -25.52 -28.83 -3.60
C VAL A 268 -24.69 -28.92 -4.88
N SER A 269 -24.29 -30.12 -5.31
CA SER A 269 -23.48 -30.31 -6.51
C SER A 269 -24.26 -30.08 -7.81
N ARG A 270 -25.56 -30.42 -7.85
CA ARG A 270 -26.42 -30.28 -9.05
C ARG A 270 -27.05 -28.90 -9.22
N GLY A 271 -26.86 -28.01 -8.24
CA GLY A 271 -27.36 -26.64 -8.28
C GLY A 271 -28.79 -26.54 -7.79
N ILE A 272 -28.96 -25.87 -6.66
CA ILE A 272 -30.26 -25.64 -6.04
C ILE A 272 -30.35 -24.20 -5.52
N SER A 273 -31.54 -23.60 -5.64
CA SER A 273 -31.76 -22.23 -5.18
C SER A 273 -31.63 -22.17 -3.65
N PRO A 274 -30.89 -21.20 -3.09
CA PRO A 274 -30.76 -21.03 -1.64
C PRO A 274 -32.10 -20.81 -0.91
N ARG A 275 -33.14 -20.36 -1.63
CA ARG A 275 -34.48 -20.15 -1.09
C ARG A 275 -35.22 -21.47 -0.84
N ASP A 276 -34.90 -22.51 -1.61
CA ASP A 276 -35.59 -23.80 -1.56
C ASP A 276 -34.87 -24.79 -0.60
N LEU A 277 -33.63 -24.47 -0.20
CA LEU A 277 -32.80 -25.28 0.70
C LEU A 277 -33.43 -25.59 2.06
N PRO A 278 -34.06 -24.62 2.77
CA PRO A 278 -34.65 -24.85 4.09
C PRO A 278 -35.85 -25.80 4.07
N GLU A 279 -36.55 -25.88 2.93
CA GLU A 279 -37.76 -26.71 2.77
C GLU A 279 -37.42 -28.18 2.42
N LEU A 280 -36.16 -28.47 2.08
CA LEU A 280 -35.72 -29.79 1.66
C LEU A 280 -35.33 -30.67 2.84
N LYS A 281 -36.23 -31.59 3.17
CA LYS A 281 -36.04 -32.56 4.26
C LYS A 281 -34.71 -33.32 4.19
N LEU A 282 -34.28 -33.76 2.99
CA LEU A 282 -33.05 -34.52 2.80
C LEU A 282 -31.79 -33.72 3.19
N TRP A 283 -31.76 -32.40 2.95
CA TRP A 283 -30.64 -31.54 3.32
C TRP A 283 -30.63 -31.26 4.83
N CYS A 284 -31.79 -30.90 5.37
CA CYS A 284 -31.91 -30.47 6.76
C CYS A 284 -31.83 -31.62 7.78
N HIS A 285 -32.28 -32.82 7.42
CA HIS A 285 -32.38 -33.97 8.34
C HIS A 285 -31.51 -35.15 7.91
N GLY A 286 -30.89 -35.09 6.73
CA GLY A 286 -30.16 -36.21 6.15
C GLY A 286 -31.08 -37.32 5.61
N PRO A 287 -30.51 -38.41 5.07
CA PRO A 287 -31.29 -39.51 4.55
C PRO A 287 -31.93 -40.35 5.65
N SER A 288 -33.19 -40.73 5.46
CA SER A 288 -34.04 -41.39 6.47
C SER A 288 -33.54 -42.74 6.99
N PHE A 289 -32.56 -43.38 6.34
CA PHE A 289 -31.96 -44.62 6.85
C PHE A 289 -30.99 -44.36 8.01
N LEU A 290 -30.41 -43.15 8.11
CA LEU A 290 -29.56 -42.77 9.25
C LEU A 290 -30.39 -42.50 10.52
N GLU A 291 -31.64 -42.05 10.37
CA GLU A 291 -32.57 -41.81 11.48
C GLU A 291 -33.08 -43.11 12.12
N ARG A 292 -33.11 -44.22 11.36
CA ARG A 292 -33.60 -45.53 11.83
C ARG A 292 -32.55 -46.41 12.52
N GLY A 293 -31.29 -45.96 12.59
CA GLY A 293 -30.21 -46.73 13.22
C GLY A 293 -29.75 -47.96 12.43
N GLU A 294 -30.10 -48.06 11.14
CA GLU A 294 -29.70 -49.13 10.23
C GLU A 294 -28.24 -48.90 9.75
N LEU A 295 -27.30 -48.86 10.70
CA LEU A 295 -25.88 -48.50 10.46
C LEU A 295 -25.06 -49.56 9.72
N SER A 296 -25.63 -50.72 9.41
CA SER A 296 -24.92 -51.87 8.83
C SER A 296 -25.48 -52.38 7.50
N SER A 297 -26.54 -51.77 6.96
CA SER A 297 -27.07 -52.16 5.64
C SER A 297 -27.70 -50.94 4.97
N GLY A 298 -26.90 -50.19 4.22
CA GLY A 298 -27.43 -49.25 3.23
C GLY A 298 -28.33 -49.97 2.21
N PRO A 299 -29.03 -49.23 1.31
CA PRO A 299 -29.83 -49.86 0.25
C PRO A 299 -28.96 -50.85 -0.54
N GLU A 300 -29.41 -52.09 -0.74
CA GLU A 300 -28.66 -53.06 -1.55
C GLU A 300 -28.34 -52.45 -2.92
N PRO A 301 -27.07 -52.45 -3.36
CA PRO A 301 -26.70 -51.87 -4.64
C PRO A 301 -27.35 -52.66 -5.78
N PRO A 302 -27.73 -52.01 -6.89
CA PRO A 302 -28.14 -52.75 -8.08
C PRO A 302 -26.99 -53.66 -8.52
N LEU A 303 -27.31 -54.91 -8.87
CA LEU A 303 -26.35 -55.89 -9.40
C LEU A 303 -25.56 -55.27 -10.57
N MET A 304 -24.34 -54.83 -10.31
CA MET A 304 -23.47 -54.27 -11.36
C MET A 304 -22.86 -55.40 -12.17
N ASN A 305 -22.95 -55.31 -13.50
CA ASN A 305 -22.22 -56.19 -14.41
C ASN A 305 -20.74 -55.79 -14.44
N GLU A 306 -19.83 -56.77 -14.27
CA GLU A 306 -18.37 -56.57 -14.35
C GLU A 306 -17.92 -55.84 -15.62
N SER A 307 -18.72 -55.89 -16.70
CA SER A 307 -18.44 -55.19 -17.95
C SER A 307 -18.30 -53.67 -17.81
N GLU A 308 -18.99 -53.01 -16.86
CA GLU A 308 -19.03 -51.54 -16.77
C GLU A 308 -17.74 -50.91 -16.23
N TYR A 309 -16.95 -51.65 -15.44
CA TYR A 309 -15.64 -51.19 -14.95
C TYR A 309 -14.47 -52.07 -15.41
N SER A 310 -14.74 -53.05 -16.27
CA SER A 310 -13.75 -53.96 -16.87
C SER A 310 -12.60 -53.23 -17.58
N CYS A 311 -12.86 -52.05 -18.12
CA CYS A 311 -11.86 -51.19 -18.74
C CYS A 311 -10.82 -50.66 -17.74
N GLU A 312 -11.09 -50.67 -16.43
CA GLU A 312 -10.18 -50.23 -15.37
C GLU A 312 -9.40 -51.38 -14.73
N LEU A 313 -9.70 -52.62 -15.12
CA LEU A 313 -8.86 -53.78 -14.86
C LEU A 313 -7.63 -53.73 -15.77
N LYS A 314 -6.50 -54.26 -15.30
CA LYS A 314 -5.23 -54.24 -16.07
C LYS A 314 -5.33 -54.89 -17.46
N ASN A 315 -6.36 -55.69 -17.74
CA ASN A 315 -6.49 -56.50 -18.95
C ASN A 315 -7.76 -56.21 -19.82
N GLY A 316 -8.44 -55.06 -19.67
CA GLY A 316 -9.67 -54.75 -20.44
C GLY A 316 -9.45 -54.37 -21.92
N VAL A 317 -10.08 -55.10 -22.85
CA VAL A 317 -10.06 -54.92 -24.32
C VAL A 317 -11.06 -53.84 -24.78
N VAL A 318 -10.71 -52.97 -25.75
CA VAL A 318 -11.61 -51.93 -26.31
C VAL A 318 -11.71 -52.05 -27.85
N PRO A 319 -12.91 -52.02 -28.49
CA PRO A 319 -13.10 -52.12 -29.95
C PRO A 319 -13.12 -50.75 -30.69
N GLU A 320 -12.65 -50.72 -31.94
CA GLU A 320 -12.52 -49.55 -32.85
C GLU A 320 -13.84 -49.10 -33.55
N MET A 321 -13.94 -47.82 -33.93
CA MET A 321 -14.96 -47.29 -34.87
C MET A 321 -14.39 -46.28 -35.89
N SER A 322 -15.00 -46.27 -37.08
CA SER A 322 -14.51 -45.78 -38.39
C SER A 322 -15.08 -44.42 -38.87
N ILE A 323 -14.36 -43.72 -39.78
CA ILE A 323 -14.70 -42.37 -40.31
C ILE A 323 -14.93 -42.41 -41.84
N SER A 324 -15.97 -41.72 -42.32
CA SER A 324 -16.35 -41.54 -43.75
C SER A 324 -15.98 -40.14 -44.29
N SER A 325 -15.57 -40.05 -45.57
CA SER A 325 -15.00 -38.86 -46.23
C SER A 325 -15.92 -38.14 -47.25
N VAL A 326 -15.77 -36.82 -47.43
CA VAL A 326 -16.34 -36.02 -48.55
C VAL A 326 -15.26 -35.08 -49.14
N CYS A 327 -15.27 -34.86 -50.46
CA CYS A 327 -14.27 -34.14 -51.28
C CYS A 327 -14.85 -32.87 -51.96
N VAL A 328 -14.04 -31.81 -52.16
CA VAL A 328 -14.36 -30.62 -53.01
C VAL A 328 -13.13 -30.14 -53.82
N SER A 329 -13.42 -29.61 -55.03
CA SER A 329 -12.56 -29.22 -56.16
C SER A 329 -11.81 -27.88 -56.03
N THR A 330 -10.73 -27.70 -56.80
CA THR A 330 -9.74 -26.61 -56.74
C THR A 330 -9.80 -25.63 -57.92
N ASN A 331 -9.70 -24.33 -57.64
CA ASN A 331 -9.15 -23.32 -58.56
C ASN A 331 -7.85 -22.75 -57.96
N SER A 332 -6.82 -22.63 -58.79
CA SER A 332 -5.46 -22.28 -58.38
C SER A 332 -5.26 -20.77 -58.16
N ASP A 333 -4.37 -20.50 -57.20
CA ASP A 333 -3.56 -19.29 -57.00
C ASP A 333 -4.12 -18.15 -56.11
N LEU A 334 -3.30 -17.80 -55.11
CA LEU A 334 -3.46 -16.80 -54.02
C LEU A 334 -4.59 -17.02 -52.99
N SER A 335 -5.75 -17.58 -53.38
CA SER A 335 -6.83 -17.89 -52.42
C SER A 335 -6.38 -18.94 -51.40
N PHE A 336 -5.79 -20.05 -51.86
CA PHE A 336 -5.46 -21.18 -51.01
C PHE A 336 -4.56 -20.83 -49.81
N LEU A 337 -3.49 -20.05 -50.02
CA LEU A 337 -2.58 -19.68 -48.92
C LEU A 337 -3.29 -18.76 -47.92
N SER A 338 -4.02 -17.75 -48.41
CA SER A 338 -4.81 -16.86 -47.57
C SER A 338 -5.89 -17.61 -46.80
N ASP A 339 -6.61 -18.52 -47.46
CA ASP A 339 -7.68 -19.34 -46.91
C ASP A 339 -7.12 -20.29 -45.85
N LEU A 340 -6.03 -21.01 -46.15
CA LEU A 340 -5.34 -21.89 -45.22
C LEU A 340 -4.87 -21.13 -43.96
N LEU A 341 -4.33 -19.91 -44.12
CA LEU A 341 -3.93 -19.06 -43.02
C LEU A 341 -5.14 -18.51 -42.22
N CYS A 342 -6.31 -18.36 -42.84
CA CYS A 342 -7.55 -17.93 -42.19
C CYS A 342 -8.30 -19.08 -41.50
N MET A 343 -8.15 -20.33 -41.95
CA MET A 343 -8.87 -21.50 -41.44
C MET A 343 -8.59 -21.84 -39.96
N SER A 344 -7.42 -21.47 -39.43
CA SER A 344 -7.09 -21.75 -38.04
C SER A 344 -6.17 -20.71 -37.41
N ASN A 345 -6.46 -20.37 -36.16
CA ASN A 345 -5.58 -19.57 -35.31
C ASN A 345 -4.43 -20.38 -34.68
N SER A 346 -4.43 -21.71 -34.81
CA SER A 346 -3.37 -22.58 -34.32
C SER A 346 -2.37 -22.92 -35.42
N TYR A 347 -1.11 -22.54 -35.19
CA TYR A 347 0.01 -22.87 -36.09
C TYR A 347 0.15 -24.39 -36.29
N VAL A 348 0.09 -25.17 -35.20
CA VAL A 348 0.21 -26.63 -35.27
C VAL A 348 -0.96 -27.25 -36.03
N LYS A 349 -2.20 -26.79 -35.79
CA LYS A 349 -3.38 -27.30 -36.50
C LYS A 349 -3.27 -27.01 -38.00
N MET A 350 -2.82 -25.81 -38.37
CA MET A 350 -2.59 -25.42 -39.76
C MET A 350 -1.52 -26.30 -40.43
N LEU A 351 -0.37 -26.52 -39.78
CA LEU A 351 0.67 -27.40 -40.31
C LEU A 351 0.17 -28.83 -40.51
N ARG A 352 -0.63 -29.37 -39.59
CA ARG A 352 -1.21 -30.72 -39.73
C ARG A 352 -2.19 -30.79 -40.89
N ILE A 353 -3.09 -29.81 -41.03
CA ILE A 353 -4.01 -29.72 -42.18
C ILE A 353 -3.21 -29.67 -43.48
N PHE A 354 -2.20 -28.81 -43.56
CA PHE A 354 -1.40 -28.66 -44.77
C PHE A 354 -0.58 -29.92 -45.08
N SER A 355 -0.09 -30.62 -44.06
CA SER A 355 0.61 -31.90 -44.22
C SER A 355 -0.30 -32.99 -44.79
N TYR A 356 -1.56 -33.08 -44.33
CA TYR A 356 -2.53 -34.02 -44.91
C TYR A 356 -2.89 -33.66 -46.35
N ILE A 357 -2.98 -32.36 -46.67
CA ILE A 357 -3.18 -31.90 -48.06
C ILE A 357 -2.00 -32.36 -48.92
N LEU A 358 -0.75 -32.11 -48.50
CA LEU A 358 0.44 -32.56 -49.22
C LEU A 358 0.53 -34.09 -49.34
N ARG A 359 0.17 -34.83 -48.29
CA ARG A 359 0.08 -36.30 -48.33
C ARG A 359 -0.90 -36.76 -49.42
N SER A 360 -2.10 -36.17 -49.48
CA SER A 360 -3.08 -36.53 -50.51
C SER A 360 -2.62 -36.17 -51.94
N VAL A 361 -1.88 -35.07 -52.11
CA VAL A 361 -1.25 -34.72 -53.40
C VAL A 361 -0.14 -35.70 -53.77
N ASN A 362 0.70 -36.11 -52.82
CA ASN A 362 1.78 -37.07 -53.06
C ASN A 362 1.25 -38.46 -53.40
N VAL A 363 0.15 -38.90 -52.78
CA VAL A 363 -0.58 -40.12 -53.16
C VAL A 363 -1.00 -40.04 -54.63
N LYS A 364 -1.61 -38.92 -55.06
CA LYS A 364 -2.02 -38.73 -56.47
C LYS A 364 -0.85 -38.65 -57.45
N ARG A 365 0.29 -38.09 -57.03
CA ARG A 365 1.44 -37.83 -57.91
C ARG A 365 2.37 -39.04 -58.06
N TYR A 366 2.54 -39.82 -57.00
CA TYR A 366 3.50 -40.92 -56.94
C TYR A 366 2.86 -42.30 -56.71
N ASN A 367 1.52 -42.36 -56.54
CA ASN A 367 0.77 -43.59 -56.29
C ASN A 367 1.20 -44.37 -55.02
N VAL A 368 1.83 -43.70 -54.06
CA VAL A 368 2.25 -44.30 -52.78
C VAL A 368 1.23 -43.94 -51.70
N ILE A 369 0.52 -44.94 -51.16
CA ILE A 369 -0.46 -44.76 -50.09
C ILE A 369 0.26 -44.84 -48.73
N VAL A 370 0.21 -43.75 -47.98
CA VAL A 370 0.74 -43.66 -46.61
C VAL A 370 -0.42 -43.53 -45.63
N SER A 371 -0.60 -44.51 -44.76
CA SER A 371 -1.63 -44.56 -43.71
C SER A 371 -1.03 -44.34 -42.32
N GLY A 372 -1.86 -43.94 -41.34
CA GLY A 372 -1.41 -43.67 -39.96
C GLY A 372 -1.11 -42.19 -39.66
N PRO A 373 -0.56 -41.88 -38.46
CA PRO A 373 -0.30 -40.52 -38.02
C PRO A 373 0.72 -39.78 -38.91
N LEU A 374 0.70 -38.44 -38.88
CA LEU A 374 1.72 -37.61 -39.55
C LEU A 374 3.08 -37.83 -38.89
N CYS A 375 4.11 -38.12 -39.68
CA CYS A 375 5.47 -38.21 -39.18
C CYS A 375 6.16 -36.82 -39.16
N ALA A 376 7.27 -36.71 -38.43
CA ALA A 376 8.00 -35.45 -38.29
C ALA A 376 8.51 -34.90 -39.64
N SER A 377 8.91 -35.78 -40.56
CA SER A 377 9.38 -35.35 -41.89
C SER A 377 8.26 -34.73 -42.73
N GLU A 378 7.02 -35.21 -42.62
CA GLU A 378 5.87 -34.61 -43.31
C GLU A 378 5.53 -33.22 -42.77
N LEU A 379 5.60 -33.07 -41.44
CA LEU A 379 5.39 -31.77 -40.79
C LEU A 379 6.48 -30.77 -41.20
N ASN A 380 7.74 -31.19 -41.25
CA ASN A 380 8.85 -30.34 -41.69
C ASN A 380 8.72 -29.96 -43.17
N GLN A 381 8.31 -30.90 -44.04
CA GLN A 381 8.06 -30.61 -45.46
C GLN A 381 6.92 -29.60 -45.61
N ALA A 382 5.84 -29.74 -44.85
CA ALA A 382 4.73 -28.79 -44.86
C ALA A 382 5.15 -27.42 -44.33
N GLU A 383 5.93 -27.35 -43.26
CA GLU A 383 6.46 -26.10 -42.71
C GLU A 383 7.35 -25.37 -43.73
N ASN A 384 8.34 -26.07 -44.30
CA ASN A 384 9.22 -25.52 -45.32
C ASN A 384 8.42 -25.03 -46.54
N ARG A 385 7.46 -25.82 -47.03
CA ARG A 385 6.65 -25.44 -48.20
C ARG A 385 5.78 -24.21 -47.92
N LEU A 386 5.16 -24.14 -46.74
CA LEU A 386 4.34 -23.02 -46.31
C LEU A 386 5.17 -21.73 -46.17
N VAL A 387 6.34 -21.84 -45.55
CA VAL A 387 7.30 -20.73 -45.43
C VAL A 387 7.73 -20.24 -46.81
N ARG A 388 8.06 -21.15 -47.74
CA ARG A 388 8.44 -20.77 -49.12
C ARG A 388 7.34 -20.03 -49.85
N MET A 389 6.08 -20.41 -49.68
CA MET A 389 4.95 -19.71 -50.28
C MET A 389 4.86 -18.27 -49.77
N VAL A 390 4.99 -18.07 -48.44
CA VAL A 390 4.98 -16.73 -47.82
C VAL A 390 6.22 -15.90 -48.20
N GLN A 391 7.40 -16.52 -48.25
CA GLN A 391 8.61 -15.84 -48.69
C GLN A 391 8.56 -15.50 -50.18
N GLY A 392 7.96 -16.34 -51.01
CA GLY A 392 7.73 -16.06 -52.44
C GLY A 392 6.73 -14.93 -52.68
N GLU A 393 5.78 -14.73 -51.76
CA GLU A 393 4.85 -13.59 -51.81
C GLU A 393 5.55 -12.26 -51.47
N VAL A 394 6.42 -12.25 -50.45
CA VAL A 394 6.97 -11.00 -49.88
C VAL A 394 8.41 -10.68 -50.31
N PHE A 395 9.22 -11.69 -50.63
CA PHE A 395 10.65 -11.57 -50.94
C PHE A 395 11.00 -12.13 -52.34
N SER A 396 10.05 -12.06 -53.28
CA SER A 396 10.21 -12.61 -54.65
C SER A 396 11.44 -12.07 -55.37
N ASP A 397 11.71 -10.76 -55.24
CA ASP A 397 12.87 -10.11 -55.85
C ASP A 397 14.20 -10.57 -55.26
N GLU A 398 14.28 -10.68 -53.93
CA GLU A 398 15.47 -11.19 -53.25
C GLU A 398 15.75 -12.66 -53.57
N ILE A 399 14.71 -13.50 -53.58
CA ILE A 399 14.82 -14.92 -53.93
C ILE A 399 15.32 -15.08 -55.36
N ARG A 400 14.74 -14.34 -56.32
CA ARG A 400 15.14 -14.38 -57.73
C ARG A 400 16.60 -13.97 -57.92
N ASN A 401 17.05 -12.92 -57.24
CA ASN A 401 18.43 -12.45 -57.36
C ASN A 401 19.44 -13.41 -56.70
N LEU A 402 19.09 -14.03 -55.57
CA LEU A 402 19.91 -15.07 -54.94
C LEU A 402 20.01 -16.33 -55.80
N GLN A 403 18.92 -16.74 -56.46
CA GLN A 403 18.95 -17.85 -57.43
C GLN A 403 19.86 -17.57 -58.63
N CYS A 404 19.90 -16.32 -59.11
CA CYS A 404 20.76 -15.88 -60.20
C CYS A 404 22.20 -15.52 -59.77
N GLN A 405 22.60 -15.80 -58.52
CA GLN A 405 23.90 -15.43 -57.94
C GLN A 405 24.25 -13.93 -58.01
N LYS A 406 23.24 -13.05 -58.07
CA LYS A 406 23.41 -11.58 -58.16
C LYS A 406 23.42 -10.87 -56.79
N GLY A 407 23.38 -11.62 -55.69
CA GLY A 407 23.28 -11.08 -54.33
C GLY A 407 21.93 -10.43 -54.03
N VAL A 408 21.80 -9.74 -52.89
CA VAL A 408 20.56 -9.04 -52.49
C VAL A 408 20.64 -7.54 -52.81
N LEU A 409 19.50 -6.94 -53.20
CA LEU A 409 19.39 -5.50 -53.50
C LEU A 409 19.88 -4.64 -52.32
N LEU A 410 20.56 -3.53 -52.64
CA LEU A 410 21.16 -2.62 -51.66
C LEU A 410 20.13 -2.05 -50.65
N ASN A 411 18.88 -1.86 -51.09
CA ASN A 411 17.79 -1.28 -50.29
C ASN A 411 16.93 -2.33 -49.58
N SER A 412 17.25 -3.62 -49.70
CA SER A 412 16.43 -4.69 -49.10
C SER A 412 16.55 -4.71 -47.58
N LYS A 413 15.39 -4.88 -46.91
CA LYS A 413 15.29 -4.97 -45.45
C LYS A 413 15.97 -6.23 -44.89
N VAL A 414 16.28 -7.22 -45.72
CA VAL A 414 16.95 -8.46 -45.32
C VAL A 414 18.46 -8.45 -45.56
N LYS A 415 19.03 -7.45 -46.25
CA LYS A 415 20.46 -7.39 -46.60
C LYS A 415 21.38 -7.56 -45.39
N ASN A 416 21.06 -6.89 -44.28
CA ASN A 416 21.86 -6.91 -43.05
C ASN A 416 21.79 -8.26 -42.30
N LEU A 417 20.98 -9.22 -42.77
CA LEU A 417 20.89 -10.57 -42.22
C LEU A 417 21.75 -11.59 -42.98
N ASN A 418 22.58 -11.13 -43.93
CA ASN A 418 23.38 -11.98 -44.83
C ASN A 418 22.58 -13.18 -45.38
N PRO A 419 21.47 -12.93 -46.11
CA PRO A 419 20.48 -13.94 -46.41
C PRO A 419 20.96 -14.91 -47.50
N PHE A 420 20.64 -16.19 -47.36
CA PHE A 420 20.92 -17.23 -48.36
C PHE A 420 19.73 -18.20 -48.51
N LEU A 421 19.71 -18.96 -49.61
CA LEU A 421 18.74 -20.02 -49.85
C LEU A 421 19.36 -21.38 -49.48
N ASP A 422 18.67 -22.17 -48.68
CA ASP A 422 19.10 -23.55 -48.40
C ASP A 422 18.73 -24.54 -49.51
N SER A 423 19.07 -25.82 -49.33
CA SER A 423 18.76 -26.90 -50.27
C SER A 423 17.25 -27.07 -50.52
N ASP A 424 16.44 -26.73 -49.52
CA ASP A 424 14.99 -26.73 -49.61
C ASP A 424 14.44 -25.43 -50.20
N GLY A 425 15.31 -24.49 -50.61
CA GLY A 425 14.98 -23.19 -51.19
C GLY A 425 14.22 -22.25 -50.26
N VAL A 426 14.43 -22.37 -48.95
CA VAL A 426 13.95 -21.48 -47.90
C VAL A 426 14.98 -20.39 -47.66
N LEU A 427 14.52 -19.14 -47.56
CA LEU A 427 15.36 -17.97 -47.28
C LEU A 427 15.72 -17.92 -45.78
N LYS A 428 17.02 -18.00 -45.45
CA LYS A 428 17.56 -18.08 -44.09
C LYS A 428 18.61 -17.01 -43.80
N VAL A 429 18.82 -16.73 -42.51
CA VAL A 429 19.86 -15.80 -42.01
C VAL A 429 21.23 -16.49 -42.08
N GLY A 430 22.27 -15.78 -42.53
CA GLY A 430 23.64 -16.28 -42.58
C GLY A 430 24.61 -15.63 -41.58
N GLY A 431 25.79 -16.24 -41.42
CA GLY A 431 27.02 -15.58 -40.95
C GLY A 431 27.40 -15.68 -39.46
N LEU A 432 26.53 -15.31 -38.53
CA LEU A 432 26.96 -15.03 -37.14
C LEU A 432 27.26 -16.28 -36.28
N LEU A 433 26.57 -17.40 -36.54
CA LEU A 433 26.62 -18.61 -35.70
C LEU A 433 27.15 -19.84 -36.44
N GLY A 434 27.70 -19.67 -37.65
CA GLY A 434 28.12 -20.80 -38.50
C GLY A 434 29.12 -21.74 -37.83
N ASN A 435 30.04 -21.17 -37.05
CA ASN A 435 31.11 -21.90 -36.33
C ASN A 435 30.70 -22.37 -34.91
N SER A 436 29.45 -22.18 -34.48
CA SER A 436 28.98 -22.65 -33.15
C SER A 436 28.69 -24.16 -33.14
N ASP A 437 28.48 -24.77 -31.97
CA ASP A 437 28.01 -26.18 -31.87
C ASP A 437 26.48 -26.32 -31.90
N LEU A 438 25.76 -25.26 -32.29
CA LEU A 438 24.30 -25.24 -32.30
C LEU A 438 23.70 -26.12 -33.43
N PRO A 439 22.46 -26.61 -33.27
CA PRO A 439 21.74 -27.27 -34.36
C PRO A 439 21.61 -26.38 -35.59
N TYR A 440 21.61 -26.97 -36.80
CA TYR A 440 21.55 -26.25 -38.08
C TYR A 440 20.43 -25.19 -38.15
N VAL A 441 19.25 -25.51 -37.60
CA VAL A 441 18.08 -24.62 -37.57
C VAL A 441 18.32 -23.36 -36.71
N ALA A 442 19.06 -23.49 -35.61
CA ALA A 442 19.41 -22.38 -34.73
C ALA A 442 20.58 -21.55 -35.28
N LYS A 443 21.50 -22.18 -36.03
CA LYS A 443 22.58 -21.47 -36.75
C LYS A 443 22.04 -20.59 -37.88
N TYR A 444 21.04 -21.11 -38.60
CA TYR A 444 20.50 -20.49 -39.81
C TYR A 444 18.97 -20.38 -39.73
N PRO A 445 18.44 -19.49 -38.86
CA PRO A 445 17.01 -19.35 -38.67
C PRO A 445 16.32 -18.81 -39.92
N VAL A 446 15.07 -19.23 -40.12
CA VAL A 446 14.22 -18.89 -41.26
C VAL A 446 13.78 -17.43 -41.21
N ILE A 447 13.96 -16.67 -42.30
CA ILE A 447 13.55 -15.26 -42.34
C ILE A 447 12.04 -15.16 -42.51
N LEU A 448 11.35 -14.48 -41.59
CA LEU A 448 9.91 -14.26 -41.66
C LEU A 448 9.55 -12.79 -41.93
N PRO A 449 8.57 -12.50 -42.80
CA PRO A 449 8.18 -11.13 -43.11
C PRO A 449 7.49 -10.44 -41.92
N ASN A 450 7.68 -9.13 -41.83
CA ASN A 450 7.06 -8.30 -40.80
C ASN A 450 5.55 -8.19 -41.04
N LYS A 451 4.74 -8.20 -39.97
CA LYS A 451 3.26 -8.06 -39.99
C LYS A 451 2.48 -9.12 -40.78
N HIS A 452 3.09 -10.21 -41.22
CA HIS A 452 2.38 -11.27 -41.96
C HIS A 452 1.60 -12.20 -41.01
N LYS A 453 0.46 -12.76 -41.47
CA LYS A 453 -0.41 -13.65 -40.67
C LYS A 453 0.33 -14.89 -40.16
N LEU A 454 1.18 -15.50 -41.00
CA LEU A 454 2.02 -16.64 -40.60
C LEU A 454 2.97 -16.26 -39.47
N THR A 455 3.66 -15.13 -39.59
CA THR A 455 4.61 -14.62 -38.58
C THR A 455 3.94 -14.42 -37.23
N ASN A 456 2.74 -13.83 -37.21
CA ASN A 456 1.98 -13.64 -35.97
C ASN A 456 1.56 -14.98 -35.34
N LYS A 457 1.15 -15.97 -36.14
CA LYS A 457 0.77 -17.30 -35.65
C LYS A 457 1.95 -18.09 -35.09
N VAL A 458 3.13 -17.98 -35.72
CA VAL A 458 4.37 -18.58 -35.20
C VAL A 458 4.73 -17.95 -33.84
N ILE A 459 4.75 -16.62 -33.75
CA ILE A 459 5.05 -15.92 -32.50
C ILE A 459 4.02 -16.27 -31.41
N ALA A 460 2.72 -16.28 -31.74
CA ALA A 460 1.66 -16.67 -30.82
C ALA A 460 1.80 -18.14 -30.37
N TYR A 461 2.20 -19.04 -31.26
CA TYR A 461 2.49 -20.43 -30.91
C TYR A 461 3.61 -20.54 -29.88
N PHE A 462 4.75 -19.86 -30.09
CA PHE A 462 5.85 -19.87 -29.11
C PHE A 462 5.46 -19.18 -27.79
N HIS A 463 4.60 -18.16 -27.83
CA HIS A 463 4.08 -17.52 -26.62
C HIS A 463 3.21 -18.48 -25.80
N LEU A 464 2.32 -19.24 -26.45
CA LEU A 464 1.47 -20.22 -25.80
C LEU A 464 2.24 -21.48 -25.37
N LYS A 465 3.15 -21.98 -26.22
CA LYS A 465 3.99 -23.17 -25.95
C LYS A 465 4.85 -22.98 -24.71
N ASN A 466 5.36 -21.76 -24.51
CA ASN A 466 6.21 -21.43 -23.37
C ASN A 466 5.43 -20.73 -22.24
N LEU A 467 4.13 -21.02 -22.06
CA LEU A 467 3.36 -20.57 -20.91
C LEU A 467 3.36 -19.04 -20.70
N HIS A 468 3.07 -18.28 -21.76
CA HIS A 468 2.90 -16.83 -21.72
C HIS A 468 4.17 -16.02 -21.35
N ILE A 469 5.36 -16.50 -21.71
CA ILE A 469 6.62 -15.75 -21.51
C ILE A 469 6.58 -14.31 -22.05
N GLY A 470 7.27 -13.42 -21.33
CA GLY A 470 7.39 -12.00 -21.68
C GLY A 470 8.09 -11.75 -23.01
N ALA A 471 7.90 -10.55 -23.58
CA ALA A 471 8.26 -10.24 -24.97
C ALA A 471 9.74 -10.43 -25.34
N SER A 472 10.67 -10.20 -24.39
CA SER A 472 12.10 -10.39 -24.62
C SER A 472 12.48 -11.87 -24.71
N SER A 473 11.98 -12.69 -23.79
CA SER A 473 12.20 -14.15 -23.79
C SER A 473 11.47 -14.81 -24.96
N LEU A 474 10.28 -14.32 -25.31
CA LEU A 474 9.53 -14.78 -26.49
C LEU A 474 10.34 -14.58 -27.77
N LEU A 475 10.96 -13.40 -27.92
CA LEU A 475 11.83 -13.13 -29.07
C LEU A 475 13.01 -14.11 -29.14
N HIS A 476 13.58 -14.49 -27.99
CA HIS A 476 14.66 -15.46 -27.94
C HIS A 476 14.20 -16.85 -28.41
N CYS A 477 13.11 -17.38 -27.86
CA CYS A 477 12.58 -18.70 -28.25
C CYS A 477 12.18 -18.75 -29.74
N VAL A 478 11.61 -17.67 -30.28
CA VAL A 478 11.29 -17.60 -31.71
C VAL A 478 12.57 -17.62 -32.56
N ARG A 479 13.64 -16.96 -32.11
CA ARG A 479 14.93 -16.86 -32.81
C ARG A 479 15.72 -18.16 -32.89
N GLU A 480 15.38 -19.17 -32.10
CA GLU A 480 15.99 -20.50 -32.21
C GLU A 480 15.64 -21.22 -33.52
N GLY A 481 14.61 -20.79 -34.25
CA GLY A 481 14.31 -21.32 -35.58
C GLY A 481 13.82 -20.30 -36.61
N PHE A 482 13.34 -19.13 -36.17
CA PHE A 482 12.78 -18.10 -37.03
C PHE A 482 13.33 -16.71 -36.72
N SER A 483 13.73 -15.97 -37.74
CA SER A 483 14.15 -14.58 -37.66
C SER A 483 13.08 -13.64 -38.25
N PRO A 484 12.06 -13.26 -37.47
CA PRO A 484 11.05 -12.31 -37.93
C PRO A 484 11.62 -10.89 -38.05
N LEU A 485 11.36 -10.25 -39.19
CA LEU A 485 11.65 -8.85 -39.39
C LEU A 485 10.87 -8.00 -38.37
N ASN A 486 11.57 -7.11 -37.66
CA ASN A 486 11.04 -6.34 -36.53
C ASN A 486 10.47 -7.20 -35.38
N GLY A 487 11.06 -8.37 -35.14
CA GLY A 487 10.60 -9.36 -34.15
C GLY A 487 10.33 -8.81 -32.74
N ARG A 488 11.13 -7.83 -32.27
CA ARG A 488 10.92 -7.20 -30.94
C ARG A 488 9.56 -6.52 -30.84
N SER A 489 9.17 -5.78 -31.87
CA SER A 489 7.88 -5.08 -31.90
C SER A 489 6.72 -6.07 -32.03
N SER A 490 6.86 -7.09 -32.89
CA SER A 490 5.85 -8.13 -33.08
C SER A 490 5.64 -8.97 -31.82
N CYS A 491 6.70 -9.34 -31.10
CA CYS A 491 6.60 -10.05 -29.83
C CYS A 491 5.93 -9.19 -28.74
N ARG A 492 6.28 -7.89 -28.64
CA ARG A 492 5.61 -6.96 -27.71
C ARG A 492 4.11 -6.86 -28.02
N LYS A 493 3.76 -6.73 -29.29
CA LYS A 493 2.36 -6.68 -29.75
C LYS A 493 1.59 -7.94 -29.35
N ILE A 494 2.12 -9.13 -29.64
CA ILE A 494 1.46 -10.39 -29.30
C ILE A 494 1.28 -10.57 -27.79
N VAL A 495 2.28 -10.22 -26.98
CA VAL A 495 2.17 -10.26 -25.51
C VAL A 495 1.15 -9.24 -25.00
N TYR A 496 1.10 -8.05 -25.59
CA TYR A 496 0.15 -7.00 -25.22
C TYR A 496 -1.30 -7.34 -25.58
N GLU A 497 -1.53 -7.92 -26.77
CA GLU A 497 -2.86 -8.35 -27.24
C GLU A 497 -3.32 -9.66 -26.58
N CYS A 498 -2.45 -10.34 -25.84
CA CYS A 498 -2.79 -11.58 -25.17
C CYS A 498 -3.70 -11.30 -23.97
N ILE A 499 -4.95 -11.79 -24.03
CA ILE A 499 -5.95 -11.64 -22.95
C ILE A 499 -5.44 -12.22 -21.62
N VAL A 500 -4.72 -13.34 -21.64
CA VAL A 500 -4.15 -13.95 -20.43
C VAL A 500 -3.08 -13.04 -19.82
N CYS A 501 -2.14 -12.52 -20.63
CA CYS A 501 -1.12 -11.58 -20.16
C CYS A 501 -1.70 -10.24 -19.70
N PHE A 502 -2.77 -9.78 -20.36
CA PHE A 502 -3.49 -8.58 -19.97
C PHE A 502 -4.16 -8.76 -18.60
N LYS A 503 -4.84 -9.88 -18.38
CA LYS A 503 -5.45 -10.23 -17.09
C LYS A 503 -4.41 -10.39 -15.98
N ASP A 504 -3.24 -10.96 -16.29
CA ASP A 504 -2.12 -11.14 -15.35
C ASP A 504 -1.33 -9.85 -15.07
N LYS A 505 -1.64 -8.74 -15.75
CA LYS A 505 -0.94 -7.46 -15.57
C LYS A 505 -1.92 -6.32 -15.23
N PRO A 506 -2.57 -6.37 -14.05
CA PRO A 506 -3.57 -5.39 -13.67
C PRO A 506 -2.98 -3.97 -13.63
N VAL A 507 -3.74 -3.00 -14.13
CA VAL A 507 -3.41 -1.57 -13.96
C VAL A 507 -3.67 -1.22 -12.50
N VAL A 508 -2.60 -1.13 -11.71
CA VAL A 508 -2.66 -0.74 -10.31
C VAL A 508 -3.09 0.73 -10.24
N LYS A 509 -4.28 1.02 -9.68
CA LYS A 509 -4.61 2.37 -9.25
C LYS A 509 -3.63 2.75 -8.14
N SER A 510 -2.90 3.83 -8.34
CA SER A 510 -1.98 4.36 -7.33
C SER A 510 -2.76 4.84 -6.11
N GLN A 511 -2.22 4.56 -4.92
CA GLN A 511 -2.69 5.11 -3.66
C GLN A 511 -2.76 6.64 -3.74
N LEU A 512 -3.92 7.23 -3.40
CA LEU A 512 -4.01 8.65 -3.09
C LEU A 512 -3.41 8.84 -1.70
N MET A 513 -2.14 9.24 -1.62
CA MET A 513 -1.53 9.65 -0.36
C MET A 513 -2.26 10.87 0.19
N GLY A 514 -2.58 10.86 1.48
CA GLY A 514 -3.01 12.07 2.18
C GLY A 514 -1.98 13.19 1.99
N ASN A 515 -2.46 14.43 1.93
CA ASN A 515 -1.54 15.56 1.87
C ASN A 515 -0.70 15.58 3.15
N LEU A 516 0.59 15.87 3.01
CA LEU A 516 1.42 16.07 4.18
C LEU A 516 0.86 17.24 5.01
N PRO A 517 0.84 17.15 6.36
CA PRO A 517 0.42 18.26 7.20
C PRO A 517 1.16 19.53 6.84
N ARG A 518 0.49 20.69 6.97
CA ARG A 518 1.06 22.02 6.70
C ARG A 518 2.43 22.17 7.36
N ASP A 519 2.55 21.70 8.60
CA ASP A 519 3.74 21.77 9.45
C ASP A 519 4.96 21.00 8.88
N ARG A 520 4.75 20.13 7.88
CA ARG A 520 5.81 19.37 7.18
C ARG A 520 6.25 20.00 5.87
N VAL A 521 5.47 20.92 5.31
CA VAL A 521 5.68 21.47 3.96
C VAL A 521 5.80 22.99 3.93
N VAL A 522 5.31 23.70 4.95
CA VAL A 522 5.41 25.16 5.05
C VAL A 522 6.63 25.54 5.90
N PRO A 523 7.58 26.34 5.36
CA PRO A 523 8.69 26.84 6.14
C PRO A 523 8.23 27.66 7.34
N GLU A 524 8.74 27.32 8.53
CA GLU A 524 8.48 28.02 9.80
C GLU A 524 9.74 28.01 10.66
N TYR A 525 9.74 28.68 11.83
CA TYR A 525 10.87 28.73 12.74
C TYR A 525 11.44 27.34 13.09
N PRO A 526 12.78 27.21 13.24
CA PRO A 526 13.41 25.96 13.65
C PRO A 526 12.78 25.34 14.89
N PHE A 527 12.45 24.05 14.80
CA PHE A 527 11.90 23.23 15.89
C PHE A 527 10.50 23.62 16.41
N ASN A 528 9.84 24.60 15.78
CA ASN A 528 8.45 24.97 16.09
C ASN A 528 7.48 23.78 15.95
N CYS A 529 7.68 22.98 14.90
CA CYS A 529 7.02 21.69 14.72
C CYS A 529 8.08 20.58 14.59
N SER A 530 8.12 19.71 15.61
CA SER A 530 9.10 18.64 15.74
C SER A 530 8.41 17.30 15.95
N GLY A 531 8.82 16.31 15.17
CA GLY A 531 8.50 14.91 15.41
C GLY A 531 9.37 14.35 16.51
N VAL A 532 8.83 13.39 17.25
CA VAL A 532 9.57 12.66 18.27
C VAL A 532 9.51 11.18 17.91
N ASP A 533 10.66 10.53 17.95
CA ASP A 533 10.77 9.09 17.80
C ASP A 533 11.75 8.51 18.86
N PHE A 534 11.68 7.22 19.13
CA PHE A 534 12.60 6.52 20.01
C PHE A 534 13.28 5.37 19.27
N CYS A 535 14.60 5.24 19.38
CA CYS A 535 15.34 4.11 18.84
C CYS A 535 16.15 3.38 19.93
N GLY A 536 16.32 2.07 19.75
CA GLY A 536 16.95 1.17 20.72
C GLY A 536 16.19 -0.15 20.84
N PRO A 537 16.48 -0.97 21.87
CA PRO A 537 17.40 -0.67 22.97
C PRO A 537 18.88 -0.88 22.63
N PHE A 538 19.72 0.00 23.18
CA PHE A 538 21.17 -0.13 23.17
C PHE A 538 21.68 -0.60 24.53
N MET A 539 22.58 -1.58 24.50
CA MET A 539 23.24 -2.08 25.70
C MET A 539 24.53 -1.30 25.92
N ILE A 540 24.53 -0.41 26.93
CA ILE A 540 25.69 0.43 27.23
C ILE A 540 26.41 -0.03 28.49
N ARG A 541 27.74 0.15 28.47
CA ARG A 541 28.62 -0.11 29.62
C ARG A 541 29.17 1.21 30.12
N TYR A 542 28.99 1.48 31.41
CA TYR A 542 29.56 2.67 32.03
C TYR A 542 31.10 2.61 32.02
N ARG A 543 31.74 3.74 31.68
CA ARG A 543 33.18 3.84 31.38
C ARG A 543 34.12 3.37 32.50
N ASN A 544 33.63 3.33 33.75
CA ASN A 544 34.42 3.03 34.95
C ASN A 544 34.11 1.67 35.60
N GLN A 545 33.30 0.79 34.99
CA GLN A 545 33.06 -0.55 35.53
C GLN A 545 33.97 -1.59 34.88
N ARG A 546 34.88 -2.18 35.68
CA ARG A 546 35.86 -3.19 35.23
C ARG A 546 35.24 -4.55 34.89
N LYS A 547 34.08 -4.87 35.45
CA LYS A 547 33.15 -5.95 35.07
C LYS A 547 31.74 -5.40 35.35
N GLY A 548 30.95 -5.12 34.32
CA GLY A 548 29.75 -4.30 34.45
C GLY A 548 28.54 -4.88 33.74
N VAL A 549 27.44 -4.97 34.47
CA VAL A 549 26.09 -5.28 33.97
C VAL A 549 25.78 -4.34 32.80
N LEU A 550 25.29 -4.88 31.70
CA LEU A 550 24.89 -4.07 30.55
C LEU A 550 23.57 -3.37 30.87
N HIS A 551 23.54 -2.05 30.73
CA HIS A 551 22.34 -1.25 30.96
C HIS A 551 21.62 -1.00 29.64
N LYS A 552 20.33 -1.27 29.64
CA LYS A 552 19.43 -1.01 28.51
C LYS A 552 19.13 0.49 28.47
N MET A 553 19.47 1.16 27.38
CA MET A 553 19.15 2.57 27.14
C MET A 553 18.53 2.77 25.77
N TYR A 554 17.85 3.90 25.61
CA TYR A 554 17.17 4.29 24.38
C TYR A 554 17.68 5.65 23.94
N ILE A 555 17.34 6.01 22.72
CA ILE A 555 17.64 7.31 22.14
C ILE A 555 16.32 7.95 21.74
N CYS A 556 16.01 9.12 22.26
CA CYS A 556 14.93 9.98 21.80
C CYS A 556 15.44 10.85 20.66
N ILE A 557 14.71 10.91 19.56
CA ILE A 557 15.07 11.61 18.34
C ILE A 557 14.00 12.67 18.09
N PHE A 558 14.39 13.94 18.15
CA PHE A 558 13.56 15.07 17.76
C PHE A 558 13.89 15.46 16.33
N VAL A 559 12.93 15.37 15.41
CA VAL A 559 13.12 15.68 13.99
C VAL A 559 12.27 16.86 13.59
N ARG A 560 12.89 17.96 13.16
CA ARG A 560 12.15 19.10 12.58
C ARG A 560 11.41 18.67 11.32
N PHE A 561 10.12 18.97 11.25
CA PHE A 561 9.25 18.46 10.20
C PHE A 561 9.62 18.93 8.78
N VAL A 562 9.98 20.21 8.61
CA VAL A 562 10.31 20.80 7.29
C VAL A 562 11.75 20.49 6.86
N SER A 563 12.73 20.87 7.67
CA SER A 563 14.16 20.78 7.28
C SER A 563 14.81 19.44 7.62
N LYS A 564 14.11 18.55 8.31
CA LYS A 564 14.64 17.26 8.82
C LYS A 564 15.89 17.40 9.71
N ALA A 565 16.09 18.56 10.33
CA ALA A 565 17.13 18.72 11.33
C ALA A 565 16.85 17.79 12.51
N VAL A 566 17.86 17.05 12.95
CA VAL A 566 17.71 16.00 13.96
C VAL A 566 18.45 16.41 15.24
N HIS A 567 17.74 16.39 16.36
CA HIS A 567 18.30 16.49 17.71
C HIS A 567 18.14 15.13 18.40
N ILE A 568 19.19 14.66 19.07
CA ILE A 568 19.27 13.28 19.59
C ILE A 568 19.60 13.33 21.08
N GLU A 569 18.76 12.67 21.88
CA GLU A 569 18.86 12.60 23.34
C GLU A 569 18.96 11.15 23.82
N ILE A 570 19.82 10.88 24.81
CA ILE A 570 19.89 9.56 25.43
C ILE A 570 18.88 9.50 26.58
N VAL A 571 18.17 8.37 26.67
CA VAL A 571 17.11 8.15 27.65
C VAL A 571 17.29 6.81 28.34
N SER A 572 17.11 6.78 29.64
CA SER A 572 17.33 5.59 30.48
C SER A 572 16.32 4.48 30.21
N ASP A 573 15.10 4.86 29.85
CA ASP A 573 13.96 3.96 29.70
C ASP A 573 12.86 4.62 28.83
N LEU A 574 11.76 3.89 28.61
CA LEU A 574 10.60 4.34 27.84
C LEU A 574 9.46 4.86 28.73
N THR A 575 9.77 5.30 29.96
CA THR A 575 8.75 5.87 30.85
C THR A 575 8.40 7.29 30.43
N SER A 576 7.18 7.72 30.78
CA SER A 576 6.78 9.13 30.62
C SER A 576 7.76 10.06 31.32
N GLY A 577 8.27 9.71 32.51
CA GLY A 577 9.24 10.54 33.26
C GLY A 577 10.59 10.71 32.56
N ALA A 578 11.06 9.69 31.85
CA ALA A 578 12.26 9.78 31.03
C ALA A 578 12.03 10.60 29.75
N PHE A 579 10.87 10.43 29.10
CA PHE A 579 10.48 11.22 27.93
C PHE A 579 10.23 12.70 28.26
N ILE A 580 9.30 12.98 29.18
CA ILE A 580 9.62 13.73 30.40
C ILE A 580 10.83 14.68 30.33
N ALA A 581 11.84 14.27 31.08
CA ALA A 581 13.15 14.88 31.11
C ALA A 581 13.72 15.14 29.70
N ALA A 582 13.63 14.21 28.74
CA ALA A 582 14.21 14.40 27.40
C ALA A 582 13.57 15.52 26.56
N LEU A 583 12.24 15.68 26.59
CA LEU A 583 11.54 16.78 25.92
C LEU A 583 11.79 18.10 26.62
N GLY A 584 11.87 18.08 27.94
CA GLY A 584 12.27 19.28 28.62
C GLY A 584 13.73 19.63 28.29
N ARG A 585 14.63 18.64 28.12
CA ARG A 585 16.00 18.89 27.63
C ARG A 585 16.06 19.61 26.29
N PHE A 586 15.01 19.44 25.52
CA PHE A 586 14.79 20.05 24.23
C PHE A 586 14.15 21.46 24.31
N LEU A 587 13.50 21.83 25.41
CA LEU A 587 12.88 23.15 25.65
C LEU A 587 13.74 23.92 26.68
N VAL A 588 14.33 25.07 26.34
CA VAL A 588 15.36 25.71 27.19
C VAL A 588 14.83 26.93 27.94
N ALA A 589 15.09 27.05 29.25
CA ALA A 589 14.75 28.23 30.06
C ALA A 589 15.97 29.12 30.37
N GLU A 590 17.10 28.54 30.79
CA GLU A 590 18.34 29.29 31.09
C GLU A 590 19.61 28.42 30.90
N VAL A 591 20.76 29.07 30.73
CA VAL A 591 22.09 28.43 30.63
C VAL A 591 22.72 28.38 32.01
N LEU A 592 23.22 27.20 32.40
CA LEU A 592 23.92 27.00 33.66
C LEU A 592 25.40 27.33 33.48
N ILE A 593 25.87 28.34 34.22
CA ILE A 593 27.22 28.88 34.12
C ILE A 593 27.87 28.88 35.50
N ASN A 594 29.13 28.43 35.58
CA ASN A 594 29.85 28.42 36.85
C ASN A 594 30.54 29.77 37.13
N LYS A 595 31.10 29.94 38.34
CA LYS A 595 31.82 31.17 38.73
C LYS A 595 33.06 31.47 37.87
N ASN A 596 33.60 30.48 37.17
CA ASN A 596 34.70 30.64 36.22
C ASN A 596 34.22 31.07 34.82
N LYS A 597 32.93 31.39 34.66
CA LYS A 597 32.27 31.76 33.40
C LYS A 597 32.26 30.63 32.35
N GLU A 598 32.28 29.38 32.80
CA GLU A 598 32.13 28.22 31.92
C GLU A 598 30.66 27.78 31.90
N ALA A 599 30.05 27.79 30.72
CA ALA A 599 28.74 27.21 30.51
C ALA A 599 28.86 25.68 30.59
N TYR A 600 28.28 25.09 31.62
CA TYR A 600 28.37 23.65 31.88
C TYR A 600 27.05 22.93 31.65
N GLY A 601 25.99 23.64 31.27
CA GLY A 601 24.67 23.07 31.19
C GLY A 601 23.56 24.03 30.82
N VAL A 602 22.34 23.52 30.87
CA VAL A 602 21.10 24.26 30.57
C VAL A 602 20.02 23.78 31.54
N ARG A 603 19.22 24.70 32.05
CA ARG A 603 18.05 24.42 32.87
C ARG A 603 16.77 24.70 32.12
N PHE A 604 15.74 23.92 32.42
CA PHE A 604 14.40 24.10 31.88
C PHE A 604 13.34 23.60 32.86
N ASP A 605 12.13 24.16 32.74
CA ASP A 605 10.95 23.64 33.43
C ASP A 605 10.15 22.72 32.50
N LYS A 606 9.62 21.65 33.10
CA LYS A 606 8.65 20.78 32.47
C LYS A 606 7.63 20.28 33.49
N ASP A 607 6.35 20.56 33.23
CA ASP A 607 5.20 20.15 34.04
C ASP A 607 5.33 20.62 35.51
N GLY A 608 5.97 21.77 35.75
CA GLY A 608 6.23 22.33 37.08
C GLY A 608 7.43 21.71 37.82
N TYR A 609 8.24 20.91 37.13
CA TYR A 609 9.51 20.38 37.64
C TYR A 609 10.69 20.96 36.86
N VAL A 610 11.68 21.46 37.61
CA VAL A 610 12.90 22.05 37.08
C VAL A 610 13.97 20.98 36.87
N TYR A 611 14.61 20.97 35.71
CA TYR A 611 15.64 20.00 35.32
C TYR A 611 16.91 20.69 34.82
N ASP A 612 18.07 20.13 35.18
CA ASP A 612 19.40 20.60 34.75
C ASP A 612 20.08 19.55 33.83
N ILE A 613 20.55 19.98 32.66
CA ILE A 613 21.36 19.18 31.72
C ILE A 613 22.79 19.67 31.80
N ARG A 614 23.76 18.76 31.69
CA ARG A 614 25.18 19.14 31.61
C ARG A 614 25.71 19.02 30.19
N ALA A 615 26.32 20.08 29.69
CA ALA A 615 27.08 20.13 28.45
C ALA A 615 28.56 19.81 28.72
N ARG A 616 29.16 18.95 27.88
CA ARG A 616 30.58 18.53 28.04
C ARG A 616 31.58 19.42 27.31
N LYS A 617 31.13 20.26 26.38
CA LYS A 617 32.00 21.06 25.52
C LYS A 617 31.54 22.51 25.48
N GLU A 618 30.35 22.74 24.94
CA GLU A 618 29.83 24.09 24.71
C GLU A 618 28.29 24.09 24.77
N VAL A 619 27.73 25.28 25.01
CA VAL A 619 26.30 25.59 24.89
C VAL A 619 26.17 26.71 23.87
N ILE A 620 25.33 26.50 22.85
CA ILE A 620 25.06 27.49 21.79
C ILE A 620 23.61 27.94 21.93
N VAL A 621 23.40 29.25 22.12
CA VAL A 621 22.05 29.85 22.23
C VAL A 621 21.58 30.27 20.84
N SER A 622 20.37 29.85 20.44
CA SER A 622 19.81 30.13 19.11
C SER A 622 18.30 30.41 19.17
N GLY A 623 17.86 31.20 20.15
CA GLY A 623 16.46 31.61 20.34
C GLY A 623 15.99 32.77 19.45
N GLY A 624 16.77 33.16 18.42
CA GLY A 624 16.49 34.35 17.60
C GLY A 624 16.75 35.68 18.33
N SER A 625 16.49 36.81 17.65
CA SER A 625 16.84 38.15 18.15
C SER A 625 16.05 38.60 19.39
N ILE A 626 14.94 37.92 19.71
CA ILE A 626 14.09 38.23 20.87
C ILE A 626 14.36 37.26 22.03
N ASN A 627 14.31 35.94 21.82
CA ASN A 627 14.41 34.99 22.94
C ASN A 627 15.87 34.72 23.34
N SER A 628 16.86 34.85 22.45
CA SER A 628 18.27 34.68 22.83
C SER A 628 18.71 35.67 23.91
N PRO A 629 18.45 37.00 23.80
CA PRO A 629 18.80 37.92 24.87
C PRO A 629 18.01 37.66 26.15
N GLN A 630 16.74 37.23 26.08
CA GLN A 630 15.97 36.83 27.26
C GLN A 630 16.63 35.66 28.00
N ILE A 631 16.95 34.57 27.29
CA ILE A 631 17.62 33.39 27.87
C ILE A 631 18.95 33.79 28.51
N LEU A 632 19.77 34.59 27.82
CA LEU A 632 21.07 35.04 28.35
C LEU A 632 20.92 35.90 29.61
N MET A 633 19.94 36.83 29.63
CA MET A 633 19.68 37.66 30.81
C MET A 633 19.21 36.82 32.00
N LEU A 634 18.29 35.87 31.79
CA LEU A 634 17.87 34.92 32.84
C LEU A 634 19.05 34.07 33.35
N SER A 635 20.02 33.78 32.48
CA SER A 635 21.27 33.09 32.81
C SER A 635 22.31 33.96 33.53
N GLY A 636 21.97 35.20 33.91
CA GLY A 636 22.90 36.12 34.57
C GLY A 636 23.88 36.84 33.64
N ILE A 637 23.66 36.81 32.31
CA ILE A 637 24.46 37.53 31.31
C ILE A 637 23.63 38.67 30.72
N GLY A 638 23.91 39.91 31.13
CA GLY A 638 23.16 41.07 30.69
C GLY A 638 23.48 42.32 31.49
N PRO A 639 22.72 43.42 31.29
CA PRO A 639 22.99 44.68 31.96
C PRO A 639 22.83 44.52 33.48
N LYS A 640 23.91 44.76 34.23
CA LYS A 640 23.98 44.49 35.68
C LYS A 640 22.79 45.05 36.46
N GLU A 641 22.51 46.35 36.32
CA GLU A 641 21.42 47.03 37.04
C GLU A 641 20.05 46.40 36.75
N HIS A 642 19.82 46.00 35.49
CA HIS A 642 18.57 45.35 35.08
C HIS A 642 18.40 43.97 35.72
N LEU A 643 19.47 43.17 35.75
CA LEU A 643 19.46 41.84 36.35
C LEU A 643 19.28 41.90 37.87
N GLU A 644 19.97 42.84 38.53
CA GLU A 644 19.86 43.05 39.98
C GLU A 644 18.43 43.46 40.40
N ASN A 645 17.71 44.22 39.56
CA ASN A 645 16.31 44.59 39.81
C ASN A 645 15.35 43.39 39.85
N PHE A 646 15.69 42.29 39.17
CA PHE A 646 14.93 41.03 39.19
C PHE A 646 15.55 39.98 40.12
N GLY A 647 16.56 40.34 40.92
CA GLY A 647 17.22 39.41 41.85
C GLY A 647 18.05 38.32 41.17
N ILE A 648 18.43 38.50 39.90
CA ILE A 648 19.23 37.53 39.13
C ILE A 648 20.71 37.77 39.41
N GLU A 649 21.46 36.71 39.75
CA GLU A 649 22.91 36.81 39.98
C GLU A 649 23.64 37.22 38.69
N VAL A 650 24.44 38.28 38.77
CA VAL A 650 25.17 38.80 37.61
C VAL A 650 26.48 38.02 37.41
N ILE A 651 26.51 37.20 36.35
CA ILE A 651 27.67 36.43 35.93
C ILE A 651 28.57 37.25 34.99
N ALA A 652 27.94 38.01 34.08
CA ALA A 652 28.65 38.90 33.18
C ALA A 652 27.81 40.13 32.85
N ASP A 653 28.34 41.30 33.19
CA ASP A 653 27.77 42.59 32.82
C ASP A 653 28.06 42.88 31.34
N LEU A 654 27.07 42.63 30.49
CA LEU A 654 27.15 42.78 29.05
C LEU A 654 25.88 43.45 28.52
N ARG A 655 26.00 44.10 27.37
CA ARG A 655 24.90 44.82 26.71
C ARG A 655 23.89 43.89 26.00
N VAL A 656 23.55 42.78 26.64
CA VAL A 656 22.60 41.79 26.10
C VAL A 656 21.22 42.42 25.98
N GLY A 657 20.57 42.21 24.83
CA GLY A 657 19.28 42.80 24.51
C GLY A 657 19.36 44.23 23.98
N ASP A 658 20.53 44.87 23.93
CA ASP A 658 20.71 46.17 23.25
C ASP A 658 20.78 46.00 21.73
N ASN A 659 20.70 47.13 21.02
CA ASN A 659 20.98 47.24 19.59
C ASN A 659 20.02 46.40 18.75
N LEU A 660 18.77 46.24 19.21
CA LEU A 660 17.70 45.64 18.43
C LEU A 660 17.48 46.51 17.20
N GLN A 661 17.44 45.85 16.05
CA GLN A 661 17.26 46.46 14.74
C GLN A 661 16.17 45.67 14.01
N ASP A 662 15.36 46.40 13.26
CA ASP A 662 14.39 45.83 12.34
C ASP A 662 14.33 46.72 11.10
N HIS A 663 13.83 46.17 10.00
CA HIS A 663 13.55 46.96 8.81
C HIS A 663 12.20 47.65 8.96
N VAL A 664 12.14 48.96 8.73
CA VAL A 664 10.93 49.75 9.00
C VAL A 664 10.16 49.99 7.71
N GLY A 665 9.01 49.34 7.55
CA GLY A 665 8.07 49.57 6.45
C GLY A 665 6.66 49.77 7.00
N ASN A 666 6.11 50.98 6.91
CA ASN A 666 4.76 51.27 7.39
C ASN A 666 3.98 52.26 6.51
N VAL A 667 4.58 52.73 5.42
CA VAL A 667 3.87 53.56 4.44
C VAL A 667 3.55 52.69 3.25
N VAL A 668 2.27 52.56 2.96
CA VAL A 668 1.78 51.74 1.87
C VAL A 668 1.19 52.69 0.83
N LEU A 669 1.91 52.93 -0.25
CA LEU A 669 1.44 53.82 -1.32
C LEU A 669 0.63 52.99 -2.30
N SER A 670 -0.70 53.17 -2.29
CA SER A 670 -1.61 52.46 -3.19
C SER A 670 -1.93 53.30 -4.42
N PHE A 671 -1.92 52.66 -5.59
CA PHE A 671 -2.21 53.29 -6.87
C PHE A 671 -3.33 52.54 -7.58
N GLU A 672 -4.26 53.27 -8.18
CA GLU A 672 -5.32 52.69 -9.00
C GLU A 672 -4.78 52.28 -10.37
N ALA A 673 -4.91 51.01 -10.72
CA ALA A 673 -4.50 50.45 -12.00
C ALA A 673 -5.73 50.16 -12.86
N LYS A 674 -6.26 51.21 -13.53
CA LYS A 674 -7.50 51.18 -14.30
C LYS A 674 -7.61 50.07 -15.35
N TYR A 675 -6.48 49.58 -15.84
CA TYR A 675 -6.40 48.59 -16.92
C TYR A 675 -5.72 47.27 -16.50
N ALA A 676 -5.33 47.12 -15.23
CA ALA A 676 -4.73 45.89 -14.75
C ALA A 676 -5.80 44.86 -14.39
N GLU A 677 -5.48 43.57 -14.52
CA GLU A 677 -6.33 42.50 -13.98
C GLU A 677 -6.27 42.51 -12.46
N PRO A 678 -7.43 42.37 -11.78
CA PRO A 678 -7.46 42.37 -10.33
C PRO A 678 -6.81 41.13 -9.71
N ILE A 679 -6.28 41.32 -8.50
CA ILE A 679 -5.96 40.24 -7.57
C ILE A 679 -6.83 40.46 -6.34
N PHE A 680 -8.13 40.25 -6.46
CA PHE A 680 -9.00 40.24 -5.29
C PHE A 680 -8.90 38.88 -4.59
N TRP A 681 -8.99 38.87 -3.26
CA TRP A 681 -9.02 37.63 -2.47
C TRP A 681 -10.07 36.63 -2.97
N LYS A 682 -11.20 37.11 -3.49
CA LYS A 682 -12.28 36.29 -4.04
C LYS A 682 -11.91 35.61 -5.37
N GLU A 683 -11.03 36.22 -6.16
CA GLU A 683 -10.56 35.68 -7.45
C GLU A 683 -9.40 34.71 -7.23
N VAL A 684 -8.49 35.03 -6.30
CA VAL A 684 -7.43 34.11 -5.85
C VAL A 684 -8.06 32.82 -5.33
N THR A 685 -9.15 32.88 -4.55
CA THR A 685 -9.84 31.69 -4.03
C THR A 685 -10.83 31.03 -5.00
N SER A 686 -10.86 31.44 -6.27
CA SER A 686 -11.79 30.85 -7.25
C SER A 686 -11.43 29.38 -7.57
N PRO A 687 -12.44 28.52 -7.82
CA PRO A 687 -12.20 27.11 -8.17
C PRO A 687 -11.32 26.93 -9.40
N SER A 688 -11.41 27.82 -10.41
CA SER A 688 -10.61 27.77 -11.64
C SER A 688 -9.12 28.00 -11.37
N ASN A 689 -8.78 28.96 -10.50
CA ASN A 689 -7.39 29.21 -10.09
C ASN A 689 -6.84 28.06 -9.25
N LEU A 690 -7.66 27.46 -8.37
CA LEU A 690 -7.27 26.30 -7.58
C LEU A 690 -7.00 25.06 -8.46
N ILE A 691 -7.83 24.84 -9.48
CA ILE A 691 -7.66 23.75 -10.45
C ILE A 691 -6.38 23.96 -11.26
N SER A 692 -6.14 25.18 -11.76
CA SER A 692 -4.94 25.51 -12.54
C SER A 692 -3.65 25.25 -11.74
N TYR A 693 -3.63 25.64 -10.46
CA TYR A 693 -2.50 25.38 -9.57
C TYR A 693 -2.29 23.89 -9.30
N LYS A 694 -3.36 23.15 -9.02
CA LYS A 694 -3.26 21.70 -8.74
C LYS A 694 -2.83 20.86 -9.94
N LEU A 695 -3.31 21.20 -11.14
CA LEU A 695 -3.06 20.41 -12.35
C LEU A 695 -1.75 20.79 -13.04
N HIS A 696 -1.37 22.06 -12.99
CA HIS A 696 -0.29 22.58 -13.82
C HIS A 696 0.77 23.34 -13.04
N ALA A 697 0.60 23.55 -11.72
CA ALA A 697 1.45 24.43 -10.91
C ALA A 697 1.58 25.83 -11.53
N THR A 698 0.47 26.35 -12.08
CA THR A 698 0.35 27.68 -12.68
C THR A 698 -0.89 28.42 -12.14
N GLY A 699 -1.01 29.71 -12.42
CA GLY A 699 -2.15 30.54 -12.01
C GLY A 699 -1.95 31.26 -10.68
N GLN A 700 -2.95 32.03 -10.23
CA GLN A 700 -2.78 33.02 -9.15
C GLN A 700 -2.31 32.44 -7.80
N TYR A 701 -2.52 31.14 -7.53
CA TYR A 701 -2.00 30.47 -6.33
C TYR A 701 -0.48 30.23 -6.33
N THR A 702 0.21 30.38 -7.47
CA THR A 702 1.69 30.41 -7.49
C THR A 702 2.24 31.78 -7.11
N ASN A 703 1.40 32.82 -7.08
CA ASN A 703 1.82 34.12 -6.58
C ASN A 703 1.93 34.04 -5.06
N LEU A 704 3.04 34.53 -4.51
CA LEU A 704 3.32 34.58 -3.07
C LEU A 704 2.42 35.59 -2.32
N CYS A 705 1.55 36.33 -3.04
CA CYS A 705 0.65 37.36 -2.51
C CYS A 705 1.38 38.36 -1.60
N GLY A 706 2.65 38.64 -1.93
CA GLY A 706 3.58 39.33 -1.05
C GLY A 706 4.32 40.42 -1.78
N VAL A 707 5.28 40.03 -2.62
CA VAL A 707 6.19 40.95 -3.30
C VAL A 707 6.52 40.40 -4.70
N GLU A 708 6.00 41.03 -5.76
CA GLU A 708 6.27 40.62 -7.14
C GLU A 708 7.52 41.29 -7.72
N GLY A 709 7.93 42.42 -7.14
CA GLY A 709 9.11 43.16 -7.57
C GLY A 709 9.82 43.80 -6.38
N LEU A 710 11.14 43.89 -6.48
CA LEU A 710 12.00 44.54 -5.50
C LEU A 710 12.83 45.61 -6.20
N ALA A 711 12.93 46.78 -5.58
CA ALA A 711 13.86 47.82 -5.98
C ALA A 711 14.70 48.26 -4.79
N PHE A 712 16.00 48.34 -4.97
CA PHE A 712 16.93 48.89 -3.99
C PHE A 712 17.30 50.31 -4.39
N LEU A 713 17.20 51.24 -3.46
CA LEU A 713 17.37 52.67 -3.73
C LEU A 713 18.36 53.28 -2.74
N ASN A 714 19.07 54.30 -3.22
CA ASN A 714 19.81 55.23 -2.38
C ASN A 714 18.93 56.47 -2.19
N THR A 715 18.50 56.74 -0.97
CA THR A 715 17.87 58.03 -0.65
C THR A 715 18.90 59.14 -0.75
N LYS A 716 18.46 60.40 -0.81
CA LYS A 716 19.39 61.55 -0.77
C LYS A 716 20.18 61.65 0.55
N TYR A 717 19.76 60.92 1.59
CA TYR A 717 20.40 60.86 2.90
C TYR A 717 21.36 59.67 3.03
N LYS A 718 21.51 58.86 1.98
CA LYS A 718 22.43 57.73 1.95
C LYS A 718 23.87 58.22 2.03
N ASP A 719 24.64 57.66 2.96
CA ASP A 719 26.06 57.98 3.07
C ASP A 719 26.80 57.56 1.78
N ALA A 720 27.34 58.55 1.07
CA ALA A 720 28.04 58.36 -0.19
C ALA A 720 29.26 57.43 -0.07
N LYS A 721 29.81 57.24 1.14
CA LYS A 721 30.95 56.35 1.40
C LYS A 721 30.59 54.87 1.43
N LEU A 722 29.32 54.54 1.65
CA LEU A 722 28.85 53.15 1.72
C LEU A 722 28.53 52.66 0.30
N ASP A 723 28.69 51.37 -0.01
CA ASP A 723 28.40 50.80 -1.34
C ASP A 723 27.06 50.06 -1.42
N TRP A 724 26.23 50.16 -0.37
CA TRP A 724 24.92 49.51 -0.27
C TRP A 724 23.74 50.50 -0.19
N PRO A 725 22.53 50.06 -0.60
CA PRO A 725 21.30 50.85 -0.50
C PRO A 725 20.86 51.04 0.95
N ASP A 726 20.13 52.13 1.20
CA ASP A 726 19.51 52.42 2.49
C ASP A 726 17.98 52.22 2.48
N ALA A 727 17.36 52.09 1.31
CA ALA A 727 15.95 51.79 1.15
C ALA A 727 15.68 50.63 0.17
N GLU A 728 14.59 49.93 0.41
CA GLU A 728 14.03 48.89 -0.45
C GLU A 728 12.56 49.21 -0.73
N ILE A 729 12.09 48.99 -1.95
CA ILE A 729 10.67 49.09 -2.31
C ILE A 729 10.17 47.71 -2.70
N HIS A 730 9.17 47.24 -1.98
CA HIS A 730 8.39 46.09 -2.39
C HIS A 730 7.27 46.56 -3.31
N LEU A 731 7.25 46.08 -4.54
CA LEU A 731 6.12 46.20 -5.45
C LEU A 731 5.17 45.03 -5.16
N ILE A 732 3.95 45.38 -4.75
CA ILE A 732 2.91 44.45 -4.33
C ILE A 732 1.69 44.65 -5.25
N SER A 733 1.22 43.60 -5.91
CA SER A 733 0.11 43.62 -6.87
C SER A 733 -1.28 43.72 -6.23
N ALA A 734 -1.34 44.09 -4.95
CA ALA A 734 -2.55 44.28 -4.16
C ALA A 734 -2.45 45.56 -3.32
N SER A 735 -3.59 46.06 -2.82
CA SER A 735 -3.66 47.19 -1.89
C SER A 735 -4.32 46.82 -0.57
N GLN A 736 -4.26 47.74 0.38
CA GLN A 736 -4.90 47.56 1.69
C GLN A 736 -6.42 47.53 1.66
N ALA A 737 -7.03 47.83 0.51
CA ALA A 737 -8.48 47.76 0.31
C ALA A 737 -8.92 46.47 -0.42
N THR A 738 -7.97 45.68 -0.92
CA THR A 738 -8.21 44.48 -1.75
C THR A 738 -8.94 43.36 -0.99
N ASP A 739 -8.93 43.37 0.34
CA ASP A 739 -9.64 42.41 1.20
C ASP A 739 -10.99 42.92 1.75
N TYR A 740 -11.45 44.09 1.27
CA TYR A 740 -12.66 44.75 1.77
C TYR A 740 -12.64 44.96 3.30
N SER A 741 -11.50 45.31 3.88
CA SER A 741 -11.32 45.57 5.33
C SER A 741 -11.59 44.38 6.26
N LYS A 742 -11.66 43.15 5.73
CA LYS A 742 -12.06 41.98 6.55
C LYS A 742 -10.95 41.47 7.45
N THR A 743 -9.69 41.63 7.07
CA THR A 743 -8.56 40.98 7.74
C THR A 743 -7.32 41.86 7.90
N PHE A 744 -6.98 42.67 6.91
CA PHE A 744 -5.70 43.38 6.88
C PHE A 744 -5.66 44.54 7.89
N ARG A 745 -6.68 45.41 7.90
CA ARG A 745 -6.81 46.51 8.88
C ARG A 745 -6.66 46.01 10.31
N GLN A 746 -7.33 44.90 10.64
CA GLN A 746 -7.30 44.29 11.98
C GLN A 746 -5.92 43.71 12.31
N ARG A 747 -5.26 43.06 11.35
CA ARG A 747 -3.93 42.44 11.56
C ARG A 747 -2.80 43.46 11.71
N VAL A 748 -2.87 44.57 10.98
CA VAL A 748 -1.83 45.62 11.00
C VAL A 748 -2.15 46.72 12.02
N GLY A 749 -3.34 46.69 12.65
CA GLY A 749 -3.73 47.66 13.66
C GLY A 749 -3.91 49.08 13.12
N LEU A 750 -4.31 49.21 11.84
CA LEU A 750 -4.51 50.51 11.19
C LEU A 750 -5.70 51.26 11.83
N PRO A 751 -5.51 52.52 12.29
CA PRO A 751 -6.60 53.34 12.80
C PRO A 751 -7.71 53.52 11.76
N GLU A 752 -8.96 53.52 12.23
CA GLU A 752 -10.15 53.62 11.37
C GLU A 752 -10.13 54.86 10.49
N GLU A 753 -9.77 56.01 11.09
CA GLU A 753 -9.70 57.29 10.39
C GLU A 753 -8.70 57.27 9.24
N VAL A 754 -7.52 56.66 9.44
CA VAL A 754 -6.49 56.54 8.42
C VAL A 754 -6.97 55.61 7.31
N TYR A 755 -7.59 54.48 7.65
CA TYR A 755 -8.13 53.55 6.67
C TYR A 755 -9.22 54.20 5.81
N ASP A 756 -10.19 54.85 6.45
CA ASP A 756 -11.34 55.45 5.79
C ASP A 756 -10.93 56.59 4.85
N LYS A 757 -9.90 57.36 5.22
CA LYS A 757 -9.39 58.47 4.42
C LYS A 757 -8.47 58.02 3.28
N VAL A 758 -7.58 57.05 3.54
CA VAL A 758 -6.48 56.71 2.61
C VAL A 758 -6.79 55.49 1.77
N TYR A 759 -7.34 54.42 2.34
CA TYR A 759 -7.45 53.12 1.67
C TYR A 759 -8.87 52.78 1.20
N LYS A 760 -9.92 53.17 1.95
CA LYS A 760 -11.33 52.95 1.56
C LYS A 760 -11.68 53.44 0.15
N PRO A 761 -11.13 54.54 -0.40
CA PRO A 761 -11.38 54.94 -1.79
C PRO A 761 -10.93 53.94 -2.86
N TYR A 762 -10.05 52.99 -2.52
CA TYR A 762 -9.58 51.91 -3.40
C TYR A 762 -10.43 50.63 -3.31
N LEU A 763 -11.45 50.62 -2.46
CA LEU A 763 -12.29 49.44 -2.26
C LEU A 763 -13.01 49.04 -3.56
N GLY A 764 -12.80 47.80 -3.98
CA GLY A 764 -13.32 47.28 -5.26
C GLY A 764 -12.64 47.83 -6.51
N LYS A 765 -11.53 48.57 -6.37
CA LYS A 765 -10.73 49.06 -7.49
C LYS A 765 -9.46 48.25 -7.66
N ASN A 766 -9.09 48.03 -8.92
CA ASN A 766 -7.82 47.39 -9.27
C ASN A 766 -6.69 48.31 -8.82
N SER A 767 -5.78 47.80 -8.01
CA SER A 767 -4.74 48.60 -7.39
C SER A 767 -3.50 47.78 -7.09
N PHE A 768 -2.35 48.45 -7.13
CA PHE A 768 -1.07 47.92 -6.68
C PHE A 768 -0.47 48.87 -5.65
N THR A 769 0.58 48.41 -5.00
CA THR A 769 1.19 49.07 -3.86
C THR A 769 2.70 49.14 -4.01
N PHE A 770 3.26 50.29 -3.67
CA PHE A 770 4.65 50.40 -3.27
C PHE A 770 4.75 50.42 -1.76
N PHE A 771 5.56 49.52 -1.22
CA PHE A 771 5.84 49.42 0.20
C PHE A 771 7.33 49.71 0.43
N PRO A 772 7.69 51.00 0.64
CA PRO A 772 9.04 51.38 1.03
C PRO A 772 9.40 50.84 2.42
N VAL A 773 10.59 50.29 2.50
CA VAL A 773 11.20 49.68 3.68
C VAL A 773 12.57 50.33 3.88
N LEU A 774 12.78 50.88 5.08
CA LEU A 774 14.09 51.37 5.51
C LEU A 774 14.94 50.18 5.94
N LEU A 775 16.04 49.92 5.23
CA LEU A 775 16.90 48.75 5.45
C LEU A 775 17.79 48.92 6.67
N ARG A 776 18.24 50.16 6.92
CA ARG A 776 19.26 50.46 7.93
C ARG A 776 18.83 51.66 8.75
N PRO A 777 17.76 51.54 9.56
CA PRO A 777 17.42 52.61 10.48
C PRO A 777 18.60 52.88 11.40
N LYS A 778 18.74 54.14 11.81
CA LYS A 778 19.68 54.59 12.84
C LYS A 778 19.12 54.30 14.24
N SER A 779 17.81 54.28 14.37
CA SER A 779 17.07 53.92 15.58
C SER A 779 17.52 52.54 16.09
N ARG A 780 17.65 52.43 17.41
CA ARG A 780 18.03 51.19 18.09
C ARG A 780 17.08 50.91 19.22
N GLY A 781 16.49 49.71 19.17
CA GLY A 781 15.64 49.20 20.21
C GLY A 781 16.39 48.42 21.27
N THR A 782 15.62 47.93 22.23
CA THR A 782 16.06 47.04 23.29
C THR A 782 15.07 45.91 23.53
N VAL A 783 15.58 44.79 24.00
CA VAL A 783 14.82 43.68 24.60
C VAL A 783 15.24 43.60 26.06
N ARG A 784 14.26 43.55 26.97
CA ARG A 784 14.46 43.50 28.42
C ARG A 784 13.55 42.46 29.05
N LEU A 785 14.01 41.88 30.15
CA LEU A 785 13.15 41.03 30.97
C LEU A 785 12.00 41.86 31.55
N LYS A 786 10.80 41.29 31.52
CA LYS A 786 9.63 41.83 32.20
C LYS A 786 9.46 41.24 33.61
N SER A 787 9.93 40.01 33.78
CA SER A 787 10.07 39.30 35.06
C SER A 787 11.21 38.28 34.96
N ASP A 788 11.50 37.61 36.08
CA ASP A 788 12.37 36.43 36.17
C ASP A 788 11.68 35.14 35.70
N ASP A 789 10.39 35.19 35.33
CA ASP A 789 9.67 34.05 34.76
C ASP A 789 10.08 33.83 33.28
N PRO A 790 10.71 32.68 32.94
CA PRO A 790 11.11 32.39 31.57
C PRO A 790 9.94 32.28 30.58
N TYR A 791 8.71 32.11 31.07
CA TYR A 791 7.50 32.02 30.24
C TYR A 791 6.82 33.36 30.00
N GLU A 792 7.20 34.41 30.74
CA GLU A 792 6.68 35.74 30.48
C GLU A 792 7.41 36.37 29.28
N HIS A 793 6.64 36.93 28.34
CA HIS A 793 7.22 37.59 27.19
C HIS A 793 8.06 38.81 27.63
N PRO A 794 9.26 38.99 27.05
CA PRO A 794 10.12 40.11 27.41
C PRO A 794 9.48 41.43 26.97
N TRP A 795 9.87 42.51 27.62
CA TRP A 795 9.56 43.84 27.13
C TRP A 795 10.43 44.12 25.89
N ILE A 796 9.77 44.44 24.77
CA ILE A 796 10.40 44.73 23.49
C ILE A 796 10.08 46.18 23.15
N ASP A 797 11.11 47.00 23.05
CA ASP A 797 11.01 48.36 22.58
C ASP A 797 11.86 48.50 21.33
N PHE A 798 11.23 48.62 20.17
CA PHE A 798 11.96 48.87 18.92
C PHE A 798 12.51 50.30 18.83
N ASN A 799 11.96 51.23 19.62
CA ASN A 799 12.35 52.63 19.64
C ASN A 799 12.43 53.25 18.22
N LEU A 800 11.44 52.90 17.39
CA LEU A 800 11.39 53.31 15.98
C LEU A 800 11.27 54.83 15.88
N PHE A 801 11.96 55.41 14.90
CA PHE A 801 11.96 56.86 14.63
C PHE A 801 12.49 57.71 15.80
N GLN A 802 13.39 57.15 16.61
CA GLN A 802 14.16 57.93 17.59
C GLN A 802 14.94 59.06 16.91
N TYR A 803 15.41 58.82 15.69
CA TYR A 803 16.09 59.80 14.86
C TYR A 803 15.17 60.26 13.73
N GLU A 804 14.97 61.57 13.62
CA GLU A 804 14.16 62.21 12.56
C GLU A 804 14.64 61.82 11.15
N GLU A 805 15.95 61.61 10.98
CA GLU A 805 16.57 61.12 9.75
C GLU A 805 15.99 59.78 9.24
N ASP A 806 15.58 58.88 10.14
CA ASP A 806 14.94 57.61 9.74
C ASP A 806 13.58 57.86 9.13
N LEU A 807 12.85 58.82 9.67
CA LEU A 807 11.56 59.23 9.15
C LEU A 807 11.72 59.94 7.80
N ASP A 808 12.71 60.83 7.68
CA ASP A 808 13.05 61.54 6.44
C ASP A 808 13.41 60.58 5.30
N LYS A 809 14.21 59.55 5.57
CA LYS A 809 14.55 58.50 4.58
C LYS A 809 13.30 57.74 4.11
N VAL A 810 12.39 57.42 5.02
CA VAL A 810 11.11 56.78 4.69
C VAL A 810 10.24 57.71 3.84
N PHE A 811 10.29 59.02 4.04
CA PHE A 811 9.57 60.00 3.21
C PHE A 811 10.22 60.23 1.84
N ASP A 812 11.55 60.26 1.75
CA ASP A 812 12.28 60.41 0.48
C ASP A 812 12.07 59.21 -0.44
N GLY A 813 12.02 58.00 0.13
CA GLY A 813 11.65 56.78 -0.59
C GLY A 813 10.22 56.79 -1.18
N LYS A 814 9.39 57.80 -0.88
CA LYS A 814 8.06 58.00 -1.49
C LYS A 814 8.09 58.82 -2.79
N LEU A 815 9.22 59.44 -3.13
CA LEU A 815 9.34 60.42 -4.22
C LEU A 815 9.92 59.85 -5.53
N VAL A 816 10.04 58.52 -5.67
CA VAL A 816 10.45 57.87 -6.93
C VAL A 816 9.26 57.29 -7.67
#